data_AF-A0A814ZQ01-F1
#
_entry.id   AF-A0A814ZQ01-F1
#
_cell.length_a   1.000
_cell.length_b   1.000
_cell.length_c   1.000
_cell.angle_alpha   90.00
_cell.angle_beta   90.00
_cell.angle_gamma   90.00
#
_symmetry.space_group_name_H-M   'P 1'
#
loop_
_entity.id
_entity.type
_entity.pdbx_description
1 polymer ?
#
loop_
_entity_poly.entity_id
_entity_poly.type
_entity_poly.pdbx_seq_one_letter_code
_entity_poly.pdbx_strand_id
1 'polypeptide(L)'
;MGVSGSKRPKAHLPSSRVSHSLQDEELICAVCKGILWQPVRCGNCQRSFCDQCLQTRISKKEPCGNTSLPCVAQNCPETITEKLSQLRIPCRYKQYGCPSCARYSRYDQLLKHEENCAYELITCSVCMAKVLKLNSDEHNQKCPLAIITCDECCAYYTRQDASLHTAAVCCQTLATNKIVVKYINVCVGSLITQKTDVIVVNALSCGMLESVLAAGGNSVRDSYTTESESSSAESVLSVVADGQLASKKIYFVEWRPGSNSTVLRRSIRKLFSETITEAVNEGYQSISFPAIGCGGFGCSPALMAEIFVTEVCHQLAAHPISIFFVIESTEENIYKELQTQIGVIKNARMKIVSTEVGSGTIEVENGEIAQQKMDVITVSASSSILTKAIIQAAGDEVKTDYLMQSKNQAKSLIISTPSGRLPYIISNVVKYVAQYHFTSIAFSAIGCDVYSSSTKIIIRTMIKFVISPEQIETYGAFCREVLTTYEESSIALNHLLPVTWEPNQGGTKRCQICSTTDEYKSVTVLFDQGMKGHYNKIIKIERIQNEHWFQQYIVHRDEFRKRLKADTEQRLYHGCPESAADSIINKCFNRSYGGVNGLVYGKGVYFSSKASYSNGFAVPNENGEKCMFIARVLIGLSAEGDSSMITPPPGYDTTTDGSHIFVTYHDAQAFAEYLITYK
;
A
#
# COMPACT_ATOMS: atom_id res chain seq x y z
N MET A 1 -3.77 32.80 5.40
CA MET A 1 -3.59 33.08 6.85
C MET A 1 -2.13 32.84 7.24
N GLY A 2 -1.51 33.81 7.92
CA GLY A 2 -0.06 34.03 7.94
C GLY A 2 0.78 33.02 8.71
N VAL A 3 1.92 32.65 8.13
CA VAL A 3 3.06 32.04 8.83
C VAL A 3 4.33 32.80 8.45
N SER A 4 4.38 34.08 8.79
CA SER A 4 5.64 34.66 9.24
C SER A 4 5.73 34.38 10.73
N GLY A 5 6.24 33.21 11.09
CA GLY A 5 6.81 33.01 12.42
C GLY A 5 8.03 33.91 12.53
N SER A 6 7.83 35.22 12.65
CA SER A 6 8.89 36.13 13.03
C SER A 6 9.41 35.61 14.35
N LYS A 7 10.63 35.07 14.35
CA LYS A 7 11.43 34.89 15.55
C LYS A 7 11.61 36.28 16.16
N ARG A 8 10.62 36.77 16.90
CA ARG A 8 10.84 37.85 17.85
C ARG A 8 11.27 37.16 19.14
N PRO A 9 12.52 37.34 19.60
CA PRO A 9 12.86 36.97 20.97
C PRO A 9 11.81 37.62 21.88
N LYS A 10 11.28 36.88 22.86
CA LYS A 10 10.36 37.50 23.83
C LYS A 10 11.09 38.67 24.52
N ALA A 11 10.44 39.83 24.55
CA ALA A 11 10.95 41.15 24.93
C ALA A 11 11.53 41.32 26.35
N HIS A 12 11.52 40.28 27.19
CA HIS A 12 11.91 40.38 28.61
C HIS A 12 12.24 39.02 29.25
N LEU A 13 13.08 39.07 30.28
CA LEU A 13 13.33 37.97 31.22
C LEU A 13 12.36 38.10 32.41
N PRO A 14 11.42 37.16 32.62
CA PRO A 14 10.57 37.19 33.81
C PRO A 14 11.39 36.98 35.09
N SER A 15 11.09 37.76 36.13
CA SER A 15 11.80 37.76 37.42
C SER A 15 11.76 36.40 38.12
N SER A 16 10.77 35.57 37.82
CA SER A 16 10.64 34.18 38.28
C SER A 16 11.72 33.22 37.78
N ARG A 17 12.54 33.63 36.81
CA ARG A 17 13.64 32.81 36.28
C ARG A 17 14.93 32.93 37.10
N VAL A 18 15.04 33.81 38.09
CA VAL A 18 16.27 33.94 38.90
C VAL A 18 16.13 33.16 40.20
N SER A 19 17.21 32.50 40.62
CA SER A 19 17.24 31.62 41.81
C SER A 19 17.13 32.37 43.14
N HIS A 20 17.21 33.70 43.13
CA HIS A 20 17.13 34.58 44.30
C HIS A 20 16.20 35.77 44.03
N SER A 21 15.58 36.32 45.07
CA SER A 21 14.81 37.56 44.98
C SER A 21 15.73 38.71 44.54
N LEU A 22 15.53 39.24 43.33
CA LEU A 22 16.21 40.46 42.89
C LEU A 22 15.72 41.63 43.75
N GLN A 23 16.60 42.15 44.61
CA GLN A 23 16.35 43.36 45.42
C GLN A 23 16.85 44.63 44.73
N ASP A 24 17.61 44.52 43.62
CA ASP A 24 18.16 45.67 42.91
C ASP A 24 17.17 46.16 41.83
N GLU A 25 16.46 47.26 42.15
CA GLU A 25 15.48 47.89 41.25
C GLU A 25 16.11 48.43 39.95
N GLU A 26 17.43 48.70 39.93
CA GLU A 26 18.12 49.20 38.74
C GLU A 26 18.21 48.17 37.61
N LEU A 27 18.06 46.88 37.95
CA LEU A 27 18.10 45.76 37.00
C LEU A 27 16.73 45.41 36.43
N ILE A 28 15.69 46.16 36.81
CA ILE A 28 14.31 45.92 36.42
C ILE A 28 13.89 46.90 35.32
N CYS A 29 13.30 46.37 34.26
CA CYS A 29 12.74 47.16 33.18
C CYS A 29 11.55 47.99 33.68
N ALA A 30 11.59 49.30 33.43
CA ALA A 30 10.54 50.22 33.85
C ALA A 30 9.14 49.93 33.25
N VAL A 31 9.08 49.18 32.13
CA VAL A 31 7.85 48.83 31.39
C VAL A 31 7.35 47.45 31.77
N CYS A 32 8.11 46.40 31.46
CA CYS A 32 7.64 45.02 31.64
C CYS A 32 7.80 44.49 33.06
N LYS A 33 8.46 45.25 33.95
CA LYS A 33 8.76 44.87 35.35
C LYS A 33 9.55 43.57 35.51
N GLY A 34 10.12 43.07 34.42
CA GLY A 34 11.06 41.94 34.40
C GLY A 34 12.50 42.42 34.43
N ILE A 35 13.44 41.48 34.52
CA ILE A 35 14.88 41.78 34.44
C ILE A 35 15.17 42.34 33.05
N LEU A 36 16.00 43.37 32.98
CA LEU A 36 16.42 43.99 31.73
C LEU A 36 16.93 42.93 30.75
N TRP A 37 16.47 42.95 29.50
CA TRP A 37 16.93 42.06 28.41
C TRP A 37 17.46 42.92 27.28
N GLN A 38 18.75 42.79 26.95
CA GLN A 38 19.47 43.73 26.08
C GLN A 38 19.25 45.17 26.58
N PRO A 39 19.88 45.54 27.72
CA PRO A 39 19.52 46.75 28.45
C PRO A 39 19.83 48.01 27.64
N VAL A 40 18.85 48.91 27.59
CA VAL A 40 18.99 50.25 27.02
C VAL A 40 18.51 51.28 28.04
N ARG A 41 19.11 52.47 28.03
CA ARG A 41 18.72 53.56 28.91
C ARG A 41 18.06 54.66 28.09
N CYS A 42 17.02 55.29 28.63
CA CYS A 42 16.45 56.45 27.98
C CYS A 42 17.25 57.71 28.33
N GLY A 43 17.70 58.46 27.34
CA GLY A 43 18.44 59.71 27.54
C GLY A 43 17.64 60.80 28.27
N ASN A 44 16.30 60.79 28.17
CA ASN A 44 15.44 61.82 28.75
C ASN A 44 15.05 61.51 30.20
N CYS A 45 14.49 60.33 30.49
CA CYS A 45 14.05 59.97 31.84
C CYS A 45 15.05 59.16 32.66
N GLN A 46 16.20 58.80 32.06
CA GLN A 46 17.30 58.10 32.72
C GLN A 46 16.94 56.71 33.31
N ARG A 47 15.75 56.18 33.00
CA ARG A 47 15.32 54.84 33.38
C ARG A 47 15.85 53.79 32.41
N SER A 48 16.04 52.58 32.92
CA SER A 48 16.48 51.41 32.16
C SER A 48 15.29 50.61 31.61
N PHE A 49 15.43 50.10 30.40
CA PHE A 49 14.43 49.33 29.67
C PHE A 49 15.08 48.12 28.99
N CYS A 50 14.29 47.07 28.72
CA CYS A 50 14.66 46.12 27.67
C CYS A 50 14.63 46.84 26.32
N ASP A 51 15.55 46.52 25.40
CA ASP A 51 15.61 47.15 24.07
C ASP A 51 14.23 47.18 23.39
N GLN A 52 13.61 46.02 23.22
CA GLN A 52 12.29 45.92 22.56
C GLN A 52 11.18 46.70 23.29
N CYS A 53 11.24 46.82 24.63
CA CYS A 53 10.28 47.61 25.39
C CYS A 53 10.44 49.11 25.06
N LEU A 54 11.67 49.61 24.99
CA LEU A 54 11.92 51.01 24.62
C LEU A 54 11.56 51.28 23.16
N GLN A 55 11.98 50.42 22.24
CA GLN A 55 11.67 50.55 20.80
C GLN A 55 10.17 50.58 20.54
N THR A 56 9.39 49.77 21.26
CA THR A 56 7.92 49.77 21.14
C THR A 56 7.30 51.09 21.62
N ARG A 57 7.84 51.70 22.68
CA ARG A 57 7.36 53.00 23.16
C ARG A 57 7.73 54.14 22.21
N ILE A 58 8.93 54.09 21.63
CA ILE A 58 9.39 55.05 20.62
C ILE A 58 8.50 54.98 19.38
N SER A 59 8.22 53.78 18.85
CA SER A 59 7.37 53.62 17.67
C SER A 59 5.92 54.05 17.91
N LYS A 60 5.40 53.86 19.12
CA LYS A 60 4.08 54.33 19.56
C LYS A 60 4.02 55.80 19.97
N LYS A 61 5.15 56.53 19.92
CA LYS A 61 5.28 57.93 20.37
C LYS A 61 4.75 58.16 21.80
N GLU A 62 4.94 57.19 22.68
CA GLU A 62 4.48 57.32 24.07
C GLU A 62 5.32 58.36 24.85
N PRO A 63 4.70 59.15 25.74
CA PRO A 63 5.41 60.17 26.52
C PRO A 63 6.44 59.53 27.47
N CYS A 64 7.59 60.19 27.61
CA CYS A 64 8.71 59.71 28.40
C CYS A 64 8.54 60.09 29.89
N GLY A 65 8.07 59.15 30.71
CA GLY A 65 7.88 59.40 32.15
C GLY A 65 6.91 60.56 32.40
N ASN A 66 7.35 61.58 33.14
CA ASN A 66 6.56 62.80 33.40
C ASN A 66 6.89 63.94 32.42
N THR A 67 7.60 63.67 31.32
CA THR A 67 7.98 64.68 30.32
C THR A 67 7.14 64.53 29.04
N SER A 68 6.87 65.65 28.36
CA SER A 68 6.18 65.65 27.05
C SER A 68 7.10 65.23 25.89
N LEU A 69 8.36 64.90 26.17
CA LEU A 69 9.35 64.50 25.16
C LEU A 69 9.26 62.99 24.89
N PRO A 70 9.56 62.53 23.66
CA PRO A 70 9.65 61.10 23.35
C PRO A 70 10.89 60.48 24.01
N CYS A 71 10.87 59.16 24.23
CA CYS A 71 12.06 58.44 24.67
C CYS A 71 13.18 58.48 23.61
N VAL A 72 14.44 58.57 24.05
CA VAL A 72 15.62 58.47 23.17
C VAL A 72 16.49 57.33 23.68
N ALA A 73 16.78 56.35 22.82
CA ALA A 73 17.62 55.22 23.19
C ALA A 73 19.10 55.62 23.31
N GLN A 74 19.70 55.28 24.45
CA GLN A 74 21.14 55.41 24.72
C GLN A 74 21.68 54.10 25.29
N ASN A 75 23.00 53.93 25.19
CA ASN A 75 23.69 52.80 25.79
C ASN A 75 23.47 52.78 27.31
N CYS A 76 23.26 51.59 27.85
CA CYS A 76 23.16 51.40 29.29
C CYS A 76 24.53 51.58 29.96
N PRO A 77 24.63 52.15 31.17
CA PRO A 77 25.90 52.25 31.90
C PRO A 77 26.57 50.88 32.09
N GLU A 78 27.91 50.87 32.06
CA GLU A 78 28.71 49.66 32.26
C GLU A 78 28.40 49.00 33.62
N THR A 79 28.15 49.79 34.66
CA THR A 79 27.79 49.31 36.01
C THR A 79 26.54 48.41 36.02
N ILE A 80 25.51 48.74 35.22
CA ILE A 80 24.30 47.91 35.09
C ILE A 80 24.63 46.62 34.33
N THR A 81 25.48 46.71 33.31
CA THR A 81 25.91 45.55 32.51
C THR A 81 26.78 44.59 33.31
N GLU A 82 27.65 45.09 34.19
CA GLU A 82 28.45 44.31 35.14
C GLU A 82 27.56 43.58 36.15
N LYS A 83 26.61 44.30 36.78
CA LYS A 83 25.64 43.71 37.72
C LYS A 83 24.80 42.62 37.06
N LEU A 84 24.29 42.85 35.84
CA LEU A 84 23.55 41.84 35.07
C LEU A 84 24.42 40.61 34.79
N SER A 85 25.69 40.79 34.45
CA SER A 85 26.63 39.70 34.12
C SER A 85 26.96 38.78 35.30
N GLN A 86 26.67 39.20 36.53
CA GLN A 86 26.78 38.39 37.75
C GLN A 86 25.56 37.46 37.95
N LEU A 87 24.40 37.80 37.37
CA LEU A 87 23.19 37.00 37.49
C LEU A 87 23.38 35.61 36.86
N ARG A 88 22.83 34.61 37.55
CA ARG A 88 22.81 33.21 37.15
C ARG A 88 21.39 32.84 36.77
N ILE A 89 21.16 32.65 35.47
CA ILE A 89 19.82 32.49 34.91
C ILE A 89 19.76 31.13 34.19
N PRO A 90 18.78 30.27 34.53
CA PRO A 90 18.58 29.00 33.84
C PRO A 90 18.07 29.26 32.42
N CYS A 91 18.55 28.48 31.46
CA CYS A 91 18.03 28.47 30.09
C CYS A 91 16.50 28.22 30.07
N ARG A 92 15.80 28.88 29.15
CA ARG A 92 14.33 28.78 29.04
C ARG A 92 13.84 27.37 28.68
N TYR A 93 14.72 26.56 28.09
CA TYR A 93 14.44 25.17 27.73
C TYR A 93 14.81 24.19 28.85
N LYS A 94 14.98 24.68 30.10
CA LYS A 94 15.22 23.85 31.31
C LYS A 94 14.23 22.70 31.43
N GLN A 95 12.96 23.00 31.25
CA GLN A 95 11.87 22.02 31.35
C GLN A 95 11.96 20.90 30.31
N TYR A 96 12.76 21.08 29.25
CA TYR A 96 13.01 20.09 28.22
C TYR A 96 14.35 19.36 28.38
N GLY A 97 15.09 19.60 29.48
CA GLY A 97 16.31 18.85 29.80
C GLY A 97 17.63 19.52 29.43
N CYS A 98 17.63 20.83 29.12
CA CYS A 98 18.87 21.55 28.81
C CYS A 98 19.89 21.47 29.97
N PRO A 99 21.11 20.90 29.76
CA PRO A 99 22.09 20.69 30.83
C PRO A 99 22.76 22.00 31.28
N SER A 100 22.71 23.06 30.47
CA SER A 100 23.12 24.40 30.88
C SER A 100 22.32 24.93 32.08
N CYS A 101 21.17 24.31 32.38
CA CYS A 101 20.38 24.59 33.57
C CYS A 101 20.93 23.98 34.87
N ALA A 102 21.87 23.03 34.79
CA ALA A 102 22.56 22.49 35.96
C ALA A 102 23.66 23.43 36.49
N ARG A 103 24.14 24.37 35.67
CA ARG A 103 25.24 25.29 36.04
C ARG A 103 24.87 26.78 36.05
N TYR A 104 23.66 27.15 35.61
CA TYR A 104 23.18 28.52 35.38
C TYR A 104 24.10 29.34 34.45
N SER A 105 23.58 29.80 33.32
CA SER A 105 24.35 30.66 32.42
C SER A 105 24.47 32.08 32.99
N ARG A 106 25.63 32.71 32.79
CA ARG A 106 25.76 34.16 33.00
C ARG A 106 24.88 34.91 32.00
N TYR A 107 24.35 36.06 32.40
CA TYR A 107 23.45 36.87 31.59
C TYR A 107 24.01 37.18 30.19
N ASP A 108 25.30 37.54 30.10
CA ASP A 108 26.04 37.85 28.86
C ASP A 108 26.17 36.64 27.92
N GLN A 109 26.16 35.42 28.46
CA GLN A 109 26.27 34.17 27.70
C GLN A 109 24.90 33.54 27.39
N LEU A 110 23.85 33.91 28.12
CA LEU A 110 22.52 33.32 28.01
C LEU A 110 21.88 33.58 26.64
N LEU A 111 22.02 34.79 26.10
CA LEU A 111 21.48 35.16 24.78
C LEU A 111 22.04 34.26 23.66
N LYS A 112 23.38 34.19 23.57
CA LYS A 112 24.08 33.37 22.58
C LYS A 112 23.74 31.88 22.70
N HIS A 113 23.54 31.42 23.94
CA HIS A 113 23.11 30.06 24.20
C HIS A 113 21.66 29.81 23.76
N GLU A 114 20.70 30.65 24.15
CA GLU A 114 19.28 30.44 23.85
C GLU A 114 18.97 30.51 22.35
N GLU A 115 19.70 31.33 21.57
CA GLU A 115 19.60 31.38 20.11
C GLU A 115 19.99 30.07 19.42
N ASN A 116 20.89 29.30 20.04
CA ASN A 116 21.43 28.06 19.48
C ASN A 116 21.14 26.83 20.35
N CYS A 117 20.21 26.93 21.30
CA CYS A 117 19.97 25.86 22.26
C CYS A 117 19.43 24.62 21.55
N ALA A 118 20.10 23.49 21.70
CA ALA A 118 19.65 22.22 21.10
C ALA A 118 18.31 21.73 21.67
N TYR A 119 17.88 22.24 22.82
CA TYR A 119 16.61 21.89 23.46
C TYR A 119 15.46 22.82 23.09
N GLU A 120 15.69 23.73 22.13
CA GLU A 120 14.61 24.52 21.53
C GLU A 120 13.58 23.60 20.87
N LEU A 121 12.29 23.81 21.18
CA LEU A 121 11.20 23.16 20.44
C LEU A 121 11.02 23.87 19.09
N ILE A 122 11.36 23.16 18.03
CA ILE A 122 11.07 23.57 16.65
C ILE A 122 9.85 22.79 16.13
N THR A 123 9.19 23.34 15.11
CA THR A 123 8.07 22.64 14.46
C THR A 123 8.60 21.90 13.24
N CYS A 124 8.34 20.59 13.15
CA CYS A 124 8.61 19.82 11.95
C CYS A 124 7.81 20.43 10.79
N SER A 125 8.49 20.78 9.71
CA SER A 125 7.88 21.38 8.51
C SER A 125 6.98 20.42 7.73
N VAL A 126 7.02 19.11 8.05
CA VAL A 126 6.29 18.06 7.35
C VAL A 126 5.05 17.63 8.14
N CYS A 127 5.23 17.16 9.38
CA CYS A 127 4.14 16.65 10.20
C CYS A 127 3.58 17.66 11.20
N MET A 128 4.14 18.87 11.26
CA MET A 128 3.76 19.93 12.20
C MET A 128 3.97 19.58 13.69
N ALA A 129 4.59 18.45 14.01
CA ALA A 129 4.92 18.07 15.38
C ALA A 129 5.98 19.01 15.97
N LYS A 130 5.86 19.33 17.26
CA LYS A 130 6.90 20.05 18.00
C LYS A 130 7.98 19.05 18.42
N VAL A 131 9.20 19.26 17.96
CA VAL A 131 10.36 18.40 18.24
C VAL A 131 11.51 19.23 18.80
N LEU A 132 12.33 18.63 19.66
CA LEU A 132 13.55 19.28 20.11
C LEU A 132 14.50 19.43 18.92
N LYS A 133 15.18 20.57 18.80
CA LYS A 133 16.16 20.84 17.75
C LYS A 133 17.25 19.76 17.71
N LEU A 134 17.68 19.25 18.87
CA LEU A 134 18.61 18.12 19.03
C LEU A 134 18.10 16.84 18.34
N ASN A 135 16.80 16.58 18.41
CA ASN A 135 16.18 15.37 17.88
C ASN A 135 15.60 15.60 16.47
N SER A 136 15.85 16.77 15.86
CA SER A 136 15.21 17.15 14.60
C SER A 136 15.68 16.27 13.44
N ASP A 137 16.96 15.93 13.38
CA ASP A 137 17.50 15.04 12.35
C ASP A 137 16.95 13.62 12.50
N GLU A 138 16.93 13.08 13.72
CA GLU A 138 16.35 11.76 13.99
C GLU A 138 14.85 11.74 13.65
N HIS A 139 14.11 12.78 14.04
CA HIS A 139 12.71 12.91 13.69
C HIS A 139 12.52 12.97 12.18
N ASN A 140 13.30 13.77 11.45
CA ASN A 140 13.18 13.89 9.99
C ASN A 140 13.42 12.56 9.28
N GLN A 141 14.38 11.76 9.75
CA GLN A 141 14.65 10.42 9.23
C GLN A 141 13.48 9.45 9.46
N LYS A 142 12.77 9.58 10.58
CA LYS A 142 11.66 8.70 11.00
C LYS A 142 10.27 9.33 10.82
N CYS A 143 10.17 10.51 10.21
CA CYS A 143 8.93 11.27 10.16
C CYS A 143 7.88 10.47 9.36
N PRO A 144 6.71 10.13 9.95
CA PRO A 144 5.72 9.29 9.28
C PRO A 144 5.14 9.95 8.03
N LEU A 145 5.05 11.29 8.04
CA LEU A 145 4.53 12.08 6.94
C LEU A 145 5.59 12.52 5.93
N ALA A 146 6.85 12.08 6.08
CA ALA A 146 7.89 12.31 5.07
C ALA A 146 7.49 11.65 3.75
N ILE A 147 7.61 12.39 2.65
CA ILE A 147 7.37 11.85 1.31
C ILE A 147 8.57 10.99 0.90
N ILE A 148 8.28 9.78 0.45
CA ILE A 148 9.21 8.83 -0.14
C ILE A 148 8.87 8.71 -1.62
N THR A 149 9.91 8.64 -2.45
CA THR A 149 9.79 8.34 -3.88
C THR A 149 10.13 6.87 -4.10
N CYS A 150 9.31 6.17 -4.89
CA CYS A 150 9.66 4.85 -5.37
C CYS A 150 10.59 4.97 -6.58
N ASP A 151 11.76 4.34 -6.51
CA ASP A 151 12.75 4.36 -7.60
C ASP A 151 12.27 3.62 -8.87
N GLU A 152 11.24 2.78 -8.74
CA GLU A 152 10.75 1.92 -9.82
C GLU A 152 9.60 2.56 -10.60
N CYS A 153 8.56 3.01 -9.90
CA CYS A 153 7.37 3.61 -10.54
C CYS A 153 7.33 5.14 -10.46
N CYS A 154 8.31 5.75 -9.81
CA CYS A 154 8.41 7.19 -9.54
C CYS A 154 7.28 7.76 -8.67
N ALA A 155 6.41 6.94 -8.06
CA ALA A 155 5.31 7.42 -7.23
C ALA A 155 5.79 8.04 -5.92
N TYR A 156 5.02 9.00 -5.40
CA TYR A 156 5.21 9.60 -4.07
C TYR A 156 4.16 9.10 -3.08
N TYR A 157 4.61 8.61 -1.94
CA TYR A 157 3.75 8.25 -0.80
C TYR A 157 4.41 8.66 0.51
N THR A 158 3.66 8.68 1.61
CA THR A 158 4.24 9.01 2.91
C THR A 158 4.94 7.78 3.50
N ARG A 159 5.91 7.99 4.41
CA ARG A 159 6.62 6.89 5.08
C ARG A 159 5.67 5.94 5.81
N GLN A 160 4.61 6.44 6.43
CA GLN A 160 3.59 5.60 7.08
C GLN A 160 2.77 4.77 6.08
N ASP A 161 2.63 5.24 4.83
CA ASP A 161 1.90 4.55 3.76
C ASP A 161 2.82 3.63 2.94
N ALA A 162 4.11 3.51 3.29
CA ALA A 162 5.06 2.70 2.54
C ALA A 162 4.66 1.23 2.46
N SER A 163 3.95 0.71 3.47
CA SER A 163 3.41 -0.66 3.45
C SER A 163 2.25 -0.84 2.46
N LEU A 164 1.56 0.24 2.07
CA LEU A 164 0.51 0.20 1.06
C LEU A 164 1.08 0.15 -0.36
N HIS A 165 2.36 0.53 -0.54
CA HIS A 165 3.04 0.46 -1.83
C HIS A 165 3.65 -0.92 -2.09
N THR A 166 2.80 -1.93 -2.25
CA THR A 166 3.22 -3.30 -2.57
C THR A 166 3.81 -3.38 -3.99
N ALA A 167 4.47 -4.50 -4.31
CA ALA A 167 4.95 -4.76 -5.68
C ALA A 167 3.83 -4.65 -6.71
N ALA A 168 2.61 -5.04 -6.33
CA ALA A 168 1.41 -4.95 -7.15
C ALA A 168 1.03 -3.50 -7.46
N VAL A 169 0.96 -2.67 -6.41
CA VAL A 169 0.66 -1.24 -6.52
C VAL A 169 1.75 -0.52 -7.32
N CYS A 170 3.02 -0.87 -7.10
CA CYS A 170 4.15 -0.34 -7.86
C CYS A 170 4.01 -0.64 -9.36
N CYS A 171 3.74 -1.89 -9.73
CA CYS A 171 3.61 -2.31 -11.13
C CYS A 171 2.41 -1.66 -11.81
N GLN A 172 1.27 -1.57 -11.12
CA GLN A 172 0.10 -0.85 -11.63
C GLN A 172 0.43 0.62 -11.84
N THR A 173 1.07 1.27 -10.87
CA THR A 173 1.40 2.71 -10.96
C THR A 173 2.35 2.97 -12.12
N LEU A 174 3.37 2.13 -12.32
CA LEU A 174 4.28 2.24 -13.46
C LEU A 174 3.55 2.09 -14.80
N ALA A 175 2.63 1.11 -14.89
CA ALA A 175 1.81 0.91 -16.10
C ALA A 175 0.95 2.14 -16.40
N THR A 176 0.25 2.67 -15.39
CA THR A 176 -0.53 3.91 -15.50
C THR A 176 0.34 5.08 -15.94
N ASN A 177 1.47 5.31 -15.28
CA ASN A 177 2.39 6.40 -15.58
C ASN A 177 2.86 6.36 -17.04
N LYS A 178 3.17 5.18 -17.58
CA LYS A 178 3.54 5.00 -18.99
C LYS A 178 2.44 5.35 -20.00
N ILE A 179 1.17 5.24 -19.61
CA ILE A 179 0.04 5.63 -20.45
C ILE A 179 -0.13 7.14 -20.36
N VAL A 180 -0.24 7.67 -19.15
CA VAL A 180 -0.60 9.08 -18.92
C VAL A 180 0.52 10.04 -19.28
N VAL A 181 1.79 9.63 -19.21
CA VAL A 181 2.94 10.46 -19.61
C VAL A 181 2.87 10.89 -21.09
N LYS A 182 2.08 10.20 -21.92
CA LYS A 182 1.85 10.58 -23.33
C LYS A 182 1.03 11.85 -23.48
N TYR A 183 0.26 12.23 -22.45
CA TYR A 183 -0.53 13.46 -22.41
C TYR A 183 0.26 14.66 -21.88
N ILE A 184 1.53 14.47 -21.49
CA ILE A 184 2.43 15.53 -21.06
C ILE A 184 3.26 16.00 -22.25
N ASN A 185 3.10 17.27 -22.60
CA ASN A 185 3.80 17.95 -23.68
C ASN A 185 4.72 19.01 -23.10
N VAL A 186 5.90 19.18 -23.67
CA VAL A 186 6.83 20.26 -23.30
C VAL A 186 7.11 21.08 -24.55
N CYS A 187 6.82 22.37 -24.49
CA CYS A 187 6.90 23.26 -25.64
C CYS A 187 7.81 24.45 -25.32
N VAL A 188 8.61 24.86 -26.31
CA VAL A 188 9.41 26.09 -26.22
C VAL A 188 8.61 27.24 -26.81
N GLY A 189 8.41 28.31 -26.05
CA GLY A 189 7.67 29.49 -26.49
C GLY A 189 7.09 30.31 -25.35
N SER A 190 6.15 31.21 -25.68
CA SER A 190 5.48 32.06 -24.70
C SER A 190 4.10 31.53 -24.34
N LEU A 191 3.70 31.74 -23.08
CA LEU A 191 2.39 31.34 -22.58
C LEU A 191 1.23 32.04 -23.33
N ILE A 192 1.41 33.31 -23.73
CA ILE A 192 0.39 34.09 -24.45
C ILE A 192 0.10 33.56 -25.86
N THR A 193 1.00 32.74 -26.42
CA THR A 193 0.87 32.17 -27.76
C THR A 193 0.27 30.77 -27.77
N GLN A 194 -0.02 30.20 -26.59
CA GLN A 194 -0.59 28.87 -26.48
C GLN A 194 -2.04 28.82 -26.97
N LYS A 195 -2.41 27.65 -27.49
CA LYS A 195 -3.75 27.37 -28.02
C LYS A 195 -4.52 26.35 -27.18
N THR A 196 -4.03 26.04 -25.98
CA THR A 196 -4.74 25.19 -25.04
C THR A 196 -5.99 25.90 -24.52
N ASP A 197 -6.98 25.15 -24.07
CA ASP A 197 -8.22 25.70 -23.54
C ASP A 197 -7.96 26.62 -22.34
N VAL A 198 -7.05 26.21 -21.44
CA VAL A 198 -6.69 26.96 -20.23
C VAL A 198 -5.20 27.30 -20.22
N ILE A 199 -4.85 28.50 -19.74
CA ILE A 199 -3.48 28.87 -19.35
C ILE A 199 -3.43 29.20 -17.86
N VAL A 200 -2.40 28.70 -17.17
CA VAL A 200 -2.19 28.97 -15.73
C VAL A 200 -1.15 30.06 -15.55
N VAL A 201 -1.44 31.04 -14.72
CA VAL A 201 -0.58 32.21 -14.48
C VAL A 201 -0.30 32.34 -13.00
N ASN A 202 0.99 32.31 -12.62
CA ASN A 202 1.35 32.65 -11.24
C ASN A 202 1.28 34.18 -11.06
N ALA A 203 0.23 34.66 -10.40
CA ALA A 203 -0.02 36.09 -10.17
C ALA A 203 1.08 36.77 -9.34
N LEU A 204 1.91 35.99 -8.62
CA LEU A 204 3.06 36.53 -7.88
C LEU A 204 4.28 36.83 -8.78
N SER A 205 4.27 36.36 -10.03
CA SER A 205 5.32 36.66 -11.02
C SER A 205 4.94 37.92 -11.80
N CYS A 206 5.42 39.08 -11.33
CA CYS A 206 5.08 40.39 -11.92
C CYS A 206 5.28 40.43 -13.45
N GLY A 207 6.38 39.90 -13.98
CA GLY A 207 6.62 39.88 -15.43
C GLY A 207 5.63 39.00 -16.22
N MET A 208 5.24 37.85 -15.65
CA MET A 208 4.30 36.94 -16.30
C MET A 208 2.87 37.47 -16.23
N LEU A 209 2.46 37.97 -15.07
CA LEU A 209 1.16 38.59 -14.88
C LEU A 209 0.96 39.75 -15.86
N GLU A 210 1.91 40.69 -15.91
CA GLU A 210 1.79 41.86 -16.80
C GLU A 210 1.78 41.47 -18.28
N SER A 211 2.57 40.48 -18.70
CA SER A 211 2.57 40.04 -20.11
C SER A 211 1.24 39.39 -20.51
N VAL A 212 0.62 38.58 -19.65
CA VAL A 212 -0.70 37.99 -19.92
C VAL A 212 -1.80 39.04 -19.88
N LEU A 213 -1.80 39.95 -18.90
CA LEU A 213 -2.78 41.04 -18.84
C LEU A 213 -2.66 41.99 -20.04
N ALA A 214 -1.46 42.28 -20.51
CA ALA A 214 -1.25 43.08 -21.71
C ALA A 214 -1.77 42.39 -22.97
N ALA A 215 -1.55 41.08 -23.12
CA ALA A 215 -2.08 40.29 -24.23
C ALA A 215 -3.61 40.14 -24.18
N GLY A 216 -4.18 39.99 -22.97
CA GLY A 216 -5.61 39.89 -22.73
C GLY A 216 -6.39 41.21 -22.87
N GLY A 217 -5.69 42.34 -22.86
CA GLY A 217 -6.28 43.67 -22.95
C GLY A 217 -7.08 44.09 -21.71
N ASN A 218 -7.83 45.19 -21.83
CA ASN A 218 -8.57 45.77 -20.70
C ASN A 218 -9.65 44.82 -20.14
N SER A 219 -10.30 44.04 -20.99
CA SER A 219 -11.34 43.06 -20.60
C SER A 219 -10.83 42.08 -19.52
N VAL A 220 -9.66 41.46 -19.77
CA VAL A 220 -9.02 40.54 -18.83
C VAL A 220 -8.51 41.28 -17.60
N ARG A 221 -7.93 42.48 -17.78
CA ARG A 221 -7.40 43.28 -16.67
C ARG A 221 -8.49 43.69 -15.68
N ASP A 222 -9.60 44.21 -16.18
CA ASP A 222 -10.72 44.67 -15.36
C ASP A 222 -11.37 43.48 -14.63
N SER A 223 -11.52 42.35 -15.32
CA SER A 223 -12.02 41.09 -14.74
C SER A 223 -11.11 40.57 -13.62
N TYR A 224 -9.79 40.53 -13.88
CA TYR A 224 -8.80 40.13 -12.86
C TYR A 224 -8.84 41.04 -11.63
N THR A 225 -8.84 42.37 -11.82
CA THR A 225 -8.90 43.32 -10.69
C THR A 225 -10.18 43.14 -9.89
N THR A 226 -11.34 43.07 -10.55
CA THR A 226 -12.64 42.89 -9.90
C THR A 226 -12.69 41.59 -9.09
N GLU A 227 -12.30 40.47 -9.70
CA GLU A 227 -12.33 39.17 -9.02
C GLU A 227 -11.32 39.10 -7.88
N SER A 228 -10.13 39.69 -8.03
CA SER A 228 -9.07 39.69 -7.01
C SER A 228 -9.47 40.48 -5.75
N GLU A 229 -10.26 41.55 -5.90
CA GLU A 229 -10.78 42.34 -4.77
C GLU A 229 -11.95 41.66 -4.07
N SER A 230 -12.72 40.83 -4.81
CA SER A 230 -13.89 40.12 -4.29
C SER A 230 -13.57 38.76 -3.67
N SER A 231 -12.48 38.10 -4.09
CA SER A 231 -12.10 36.77 -3.61
C SER A 231 -11.38 36.84 -2.27
N SER A 232 -12.07 36.41 -1.20
CA SER A 232 -11.49 36.28 0.14
C SER A 232 -11.07 34.84 0.49
N ALA A 233 -11.20 33.87 -0.43
CA ALA A 233 -10.97 32.46 -0.09
C ALA A 233 -10.60 31.48 -1.23
N GLU A 234 -10.67 31.82 -2.52
CA GLU A 234 -10.40 30.84 -3.59
C GLU A 234 -8.90 30.68 -3.90
N SER A 235 -8.45 29.44 -4.12
CA SER A 235 -7.07 29.11 -4.46
C SER A 235 -6.72 29.29 -5.94
N VAL A 236 -7.74 29.32 -6.80
CA VAL A 236 -7.62 29.55 -8.24
C VAL A 236 -8.65 30.61 -8.63
N LEU A 237 -8.20 31.73 -9.20
CA LEU A 237 -9.05 32.78 -9.73
C LEU A 237 -9.21 32.57 -11.25
N SER A 238 -10.44 32.49 -11.74
CA SER A 238 -10.76 32.02 -13.10
C SER A 238 -11.37 33.14 -13.94
N VAL A 239 -10.62 33.66 -14.92
CA VAL A 239 -11.06 34.76 -15.80
C VAL A 239 -11.15 34.31 -17.25
N VAL A 240 -12.21 34.71 -17.95
CA VAL A 240 -12.37 34.42 -19.40
C VAL A 240 -11.22 35.07 -20.18
N ALA A 241 -10.55 34.29 -21.01
CA ALA A 241 -9.50 34.82 -21.87
C ALA A 241 -10.10 35.64 -23.01
N ASP A 242 -9.42 36.73 -23.39
CA ASP A 242 -9.86 37.66 -24.43
C ASP A 242 -8.63 38.29 -25.11
N GLY A 243 -8.85 39.21 -26.05
CA GLY A 243 -7.80 39.97 -26.71
C GLY A 243 -6.97 39.10 -27.66
N GLN A 244 -5.65 39.08 -27.46
CA GLN A 244 -4.70 38.32 -28.29
C GLN A 244 -4.50 36.87 -27.82
N LEU A 245 -5.14 36.47 -26.71
CA LEU A 245 -5.02 35.14 -26.15
C LEU A 245 -5.91 34.16 -26.92
N ALA A 246 -5.33 33.05 -27.40
CA ALA A 246 -6.08 32.02 -28.12
C ALA A 246 -6.76 30.99 -27.20
N SER A 247 -6.42 31.00 -25.90
CA SER A 247 -7.06 30.18 -24.88
C SER A 247 -8.49 30.65 -24.58
N LYS A 248 -9.28 29.80 -23.93
CA LYS A 248 -10.65 30.10 -23.51
C LYS A 248 -10.70 30.68 -22.09
N LYS A 249 -9.82 30.19 -21.20
CA LYS A 249 -9.76 30.58 -19.79
C LYS A 249 -8.33 30.85 -19.31
N ILE A 250 -8.22 31.72 -18.31
CA ILE A 250 -6.99 32.04 -17.58
C ILE A 250 -7.21 31.72 -16.11
N TYR A 251 -6.37 30.85 -15.56
CA TYR A 251 -6.36 30.52 -14.13
C TYR A 251 -5.21 31.24 -13.45
N PHE A 252 -5.52 32.25 -12.66
CA PHE A 252 -4.58 32.97 -11.84
C PHE A 252 -4.41 32.25 -10.50
N VAL A 253 -3.16 31.95 -10.15
CA VAL A 253 -2.80 31.26 -8.92
C VAL A 253 -1.75 32.06 -8.16
N GLU A 254 -1.82 32.07 -6.83
CA GLU A 254 -0.79 32.65 -5.99
C GLU A 254 0.07 31.55 -5.38
N TRP A 255 1.18 31.22 -6.03
CA TRP A 255 2.05 30.13 -5.58
C TRP A 255 3.46 30.59 -5.21
N ARG A 256 3.95 30.12 -4.06
CA ARG A 256 5.34 30.30 -3.59
C ARG A 256 5.99 28.95 -3.28
N PRO A 257 7.29 28.79 -3.56
CA PRO A 257 8.01 27.57 -3.23
C PRO A 257 8.14 27.35 -1.73
N GLY A 258 8.06 26.08 -1.33
CA GLY A 258 8.23 25.66 0.06
C GLY A 258 9.68 25.78 0.54
N SER A 259 9.87 25.81 1.87
CA SER A 259 11.19 25.94 2.50
C SER A 259 12.09 24.69 2.39
N ASN A 260 11.52 23.55 1.99
CA ASN A 260 12.23 22.31 1.72
C ASN A 260 11.49 21.46 0.68
N SER A 261 12.13 20.38 0.21
CA SER A 261 11.61 19.50 -0.85
C SER A 261 10.24 18.88 -0.54
N THR A 262 9.97 18.46 0.70
CA THR A 262 8.68 17.86 1.07
C THR A 262 7.55 18.88 1.03
N VAL A 263 7.78 20.09 1.57
CA VAL A 263 6.79 21.18 1.53
C VAL A 263 6.57 21.64 0.09
N LEU A 264 7.64 21.70 -0.71
CA LEU A 264 7.59 22.03 -2.14
C LEU A 264 6.75 21.02 -2.93
N ARG A 265 6.99 19.71 -2.74
CA ARG A 265 6.20 18.63 -3.36
C ARG A 265 4.72 18.77 -3.02
N ARG A 266 4.39 19.01 -1.75
CA ARG A 266 3.00 19.18 -1.30
C ARG A 266 2.32 20.42 -1.88
N SER A 267 3.06 21.55 -2.00
CA SER A 267 2.48 22.77 -2.57
C SER A 267 2.25 22.66 -4.06
N ILE A 268 3.12 21.99 -4.81
CA ILE A 268 2.92 21.69 -6.24
C ILE A 268 1.78 20.68 -6.45
N ARG A 269 1.70 19.63 -5.64
CA ARG A 269 0.55 18.71 -5.62
C ARG A 269 -0.77 19.44 -5.49
N LYS A 270 -0.84 20.34 -4.52
CA LYS A 270 -2.04 21.13 -4.30
C LYS A 270 -2.36 21.99 -5.53
N LEU A 271 -1.37 22.71 -6.06
CA LEU A 271 -1.51 23.56 -7.23
C LEU A 271 -2.06 22.79 -8.45
N PHE A 272 -1.44 21.66 -8.81
CA PHE A 272 -1.90 20.86 -9.96
C PHE A 272 -3.25 20.21 -9.71
N SER A 273 -3.50 19.69 -8.51
CA SER A 273 -4.80 19.12 -8.18
C SER A 273 -5.93 20.14 -8.32
N GLU A 274 -5.77 21.35 -7.77
CA GLU A 274 -6.79 22.42 -7.86
C GLU A 274 -7.01 22.87 -9.32
N THR A 275 -5.94 23.17 -10.05
CA THR A 275 -6.05 23.69 -11.43
C THR A 275 -6.52 22.65 -12.45
N ILE A 276 -6.06 21.40 -12.36
CA ILE A 276 -6.47 20.33 -13.29
C ILE A 276 -7.91 19.91 -13.00
N THR A 277 -8.28 19.74 -11.73
CA THR A 277 -9.65 19.36 -11.36
C THR A 277 -10.64 20.43 -11.81
N GLU A 278 -10.32 21.71 -11.63
CA GLU A 278 -11.17 22.80 -12.09
C GLU A 278 -11.32 22.79 -13.62
N ALA A 279 -10.22 22.63 -14.36
CA ALA A 279 -10.28 22.59 -15.83
C ALA A 279 -11.14 21.43 -16.35
N VAL A 280 -11.07 20.27 -15.70
CA VAL A 280 -11.86 19.08 -16.06
C VAL A 280 -13.33 19.26 -15.70
N ASN A 281 -13.63 19.86 -14.55
CA ASN A 281 -14.99 20.20 -14.13
C ASN A 281 -15.66 21.21 -15.07
N GLU A 282 -14.91 22.18 -15.58
CA GLU A 282 -15.37 23.12 -16.61
C GLU A 282 -15.46 22.47 -18.02
N GLY A 283 -15.02 21.23 -18.19
CA GLY A 283 -15.13 20.47 -19.45
C GLY A 283 -14.04 20.76 -20.48
N TYR A 284 -12.90 21.31 -20.07
CA TYR A 284 -11.76 21.57 -20.94
C TYR A 284 -10.90 20.32 -21.17
N GLN A 285 -10.19 20.29 -22.30
CA GLN A 285 -9.38 19.14 -22.73
C GLN A 285 -7.88 19.41 -22.72
N SER A 286 -7.47 20.66 -22.51
CA SER A 286 -6.06 21.04 -22.50
C SER A 286 -5.74 22.20 -21.57
N ILE A 287 -4.62 22.10 -20.86
CA ILE A 287 -4.14 23.13 -19.91
C ILE A 287 -2.63 23.35 -20.06
N SER A 288 -2.22 24.62 -20.07
CA SER A 288 -0.82 25.04 -20.14
C SER A 288 -0.33 25.59 -18.81
N PHE A 289 0.80 25.05 -18.34
CA PHE A 289 1.54 25.54 -17.18
C PHE A 289 2.86 26.18 -17.64
N PRO A 290 3.24 27.33 -17.06
CA PRO A 290 4.58 27.85 -17.22
C PRO A 290 5.59 27.05 -16.38
N ALA A 291 6.88 27.31 -16.54
CA ALA A 291 7.96 26.80 -15.69
C ALA A 291 7.94 27.39 -14.26
N ILE A 292 6.81 27.27 -13.56
CA ILE A 292 6.58 27.85 -12.23
C ILE A 292 7.66 27.37 -11.26
N GLY A 293 8.31 28.29 -10.54
CA GLY A 293 9.32 27.96 -9.53
C GLY A 293 10.72 27.66 -10.06
N CYS A 294 10.93 27.59 -11.37
CA CYS A 294 12.25 27.42 -11.98
C CYS A 294 13.02 28.74 -12.20
N GLY A 295 12.38 29.89 -11.92
CA GLY A 295 12.99 31.23 -12.00
C GLY A 295 13.68 31.69 -10.71
N GLY A 296 13.58 32.99 -10.38
CA GLY A 296 14.28 33.67 -9.26
C GLY A 296 14.01 33.18 -7.83
N PHE A 297 13.36 32.03 -7.66
CA PHE A 297 13.10 31.38 -6.38
C PHE A 297 14.20 30.39 -5.95
N GLY A 298 15.19 30.12 -6.80
CA GLY A 298 16.38 29.31 -6.45
C GLY A 298 16.12 27.80 -6.30
N CYS A 299 15.01 27.28 -6.84
CA CYS A 299 14.77 25.84 -6.89
C CYS A 299 15.61 25.19 -7.99
N SER A 300 16.07 23.96 -7.75
CA SER A 300 16.81 23.19 -8.76
C SER A 300 15.86 22.81 -9.91
N PRO A 301 16.22 23.08 -11.19
CA PRO A 301 15.45 22.63 -12.34
C PRO A 301 15.21 21.11 -12.35
N ALA A 302 16.22 20.32 -11.94
CA ALA A 302 16.12 18.87 -11.78
C ALA A 302 15.02 18.45 -10.80
N LEU A 303 15.03 19.06 -9.61
CA LEU A 303 14.01 18.77 -8.61
C LEU A 303 12.62 19.20 -9.09
N MET A 304 12.50 20.35 -9.74
CA MET A 304 11.20 20.84 -10.21
C MET A 304 10.62 19.96 -11.33
N ALA A 305 11.44 19.55 -12.29
CA ALA A 305 11.01 18.66 -13.35
C ALA A 305 10.57 17.29 -12.82
N GLU A 306 11.32 16.72 -11.87
CA GLU A 306 10.98 15.46 -11.21
C GLU A 306 9.61 15.56 -10.53
N ILE A 307 9.40 16.62 -9.74
CA ILE A 307 8.13 16.89 -9.06
C ILE A 307 7.00 17.10 -10.08
N PHE A 308 7.26 17.86 -11.14
CA PHE A 308 6.26 18.21 -12.14
C PHE A 308 5.73 16.99 -12.86
N VAL A 309 6.63 16.19 -13.43
CA VAL A 309 6.24 15.01 -14.19
C VAL A 309 5.54 14.00 -13.28
N THR A 310 6.07 13.76 -12.07
CA THR A 310 5.48 12.79 -11.14
C THR A 310 4.08 13.20 -10.71
N GLU A 311 3.91 14.46 -10.30
CA GLU A 311 2.63 14.92 -9.79
C GLU A 311 1.59 15.05 -10.89
N VAL A 312 1.98 15.49 -12.09
CA VAL A 312 1.09 15.48 -13.25
C VAL A 312 0.66 14.05 -13.61
N CYS A 313 1.56 13.07 -13.62
CA CYS A 313 1.16 11.68 -13.86
C CYS A 313 0.14 11.19 -12.84
N HIS A 314 0.31 11.57 -11.56
CA HIS A 314 -0.66 11.24 -10.51
C HIS A 314 -2.04 11.85 -10.77
N GLN A 315 -2.11 13.13 -11.19
CA GLN A 315 -3.38 13.79 -11.49
C GLN A 315 -4.04 13.24 -12.76
N LEU A 316 -3.25 12.94 -13.80
CA LEU A 316 -3.74 12.39 -15.07
C LEU A 316 -4.32 10.98 -14.95
N ALA A 317 -3.86 10.21 -13.96
CA ALA A 317 -4.42 8.89 -13.66
C ALA A 317 -5.91 8.97 -13.27
N ALA A 318 -6.35 10.08 -12.67
CA ALA A 318 -7.74 10.33 -12.31
C ALA A 318 -8.48 11.19 -13.36
N HIS A 319 -7.77 12.10 -14.02
CA HIS A 319 -8.38 13.09 -14.91
C HIS A 319 -7.65 13.17 -16.26
N PRO A 320 -8.14 12.50 -17.32
CA PRO A 320 -7.49 12.53 -18.62
C PRO A 320 -7.66 13.90 -19.30
N ILE A 321 -6.61 14.71 -19.26
CA ILE A 321 -6.50 16.02 -19.92
C ILE A 321 -5.12 16.18 -20.54
N SER A 322 -4.97 16.93 -21.63
CA SER A 322 -3.65 17.19 -22.22
C SER A 322 -2.94 18.34 -21.51
N ILE A 323 -1.73 18.11 -21.01
CA ILE A 323 -0.97 19.08 -20.21
C ILE A 323 0.24 19.56 -21.01
N PHE A 324 0.44 20.88 -21.01
CA PHE A 324 1.53 21.53 -21.73
C PHE A 324 2.39 22.31 -20.74
N PHE A 325 3.66 21.94 -20.63
CA PHE A 325 4.67 22.77 -19.96
C PHE A 325 5.30 23.71 -20.98
N VAL A 326 5.08 25.02 -20.77
CA VAL A 326 5.55 26.09 -21.65
C VAL A 326 6.82 26.68 -21.07
N ILE A 327 7.93 26.50 -21.79
CA ILE A 327 9.27 26.88 -21.38
C ILE A 327 9.73 28.04 -22.26
N GLU A 328 10.22 29.12 -21.66
CA GLU A 328 10.76 30.23 -22.44
C GLU A 328 12.02 29.80 -23.21
N SER A 329 12.26 30.40 -24.38
CA SER A 329 13.38 30.02 -25.27
C SER A 329 14.77 30.16 -24.64
N THR A 330 14.89 30.96 -23.59
CA THR A 330 16.11 31.18 -22.82
C THR A 330 16.38 30.09 -21.77
N GLU A 331 15.41 29.23 -21.50
CA GLU A 331 15.44 28.26 -20.39
C GLU A 331 15.67 26.81 -20.86
N GLU A 332 16.64 26.60 -21.77
CA GLU A 332 16.92 25.29 -22.38
C GLU A 332 17.20 24.18 -21.34
N ASN A 333 17.78 24.53 -20.19
CA ASN A 333 18.06 23.57 -19.13
C ASN A 333 16.77 22.94 -18.54
N ILE A 334 15.73 23.74 -18.33
CA ILE A 334 14.44 23.26 -17.80
C ILE A 334 13.78 22.33 -18.82
N TYR A 335 13.82 22.70 -20.10
CA TYR A 335 13.30 21.87 -21.19
C TYR A 335 13.97 20.49 -21.21
N LYS A 336 15.31 20.45 -21.18
CA LYS A 336 16.08 19.19 -21.18
C LYS A 336 15.74 18.32 -19.99
N GLU A 337 15.60 18.92 -18.82
CA GLU A 337 15.31 18.20 -17.60
C GLU A 337 13.90 17.60 -17.59
N LEU A 338 12.87 18.36 -18.00
CA LEU A 338 11.51 17.83 -18.17
C LEU A 338 11.48 16.67 -19.18
N GLN A 339 12.17 16.82 -20.31
CA GLN A 339 12.29 15.74 -21.30
C GLN A 339 12.99 14.51 -20.73
N THR A 340 13.99 14.70 -19.87
CA THR A 340 14.71 13.60 -19.20
C THR A 340 13.77 12.84 -18.27
N GLN A 341 13.02 13.53 -17.41
CA GLN A 341 12.07 12.90 -16.48
C GLN A 341 10.93 12.18 -17.21
N ILE A 342 10.41 12.77 -18.30
CA ILE A 342 9.45 12.10 -19.20
C ILE A 342 10.06 10.84 -19.83
N GLY A 343 11.32 10.92 -20.26
CA GLY A 343 12.08 9.81 -20.83
C GLY A 343 12.30 8.66 -19.86
N VAL A 344 12.57 8.95 -18.59
CA VAL A 344 12.71 7.94 -17.51
C VAL A 344 11.44 7.08 -17.43
N ILE A 345 10.26 7.70 -17.38
CA ILE A 345 8.98 6.97 -17.29
C ILE A 345 8.71 6.18 -18.58
N LYS A 346 8.88 6.81 -19.76
CA LYS A 346 8.63 6.15 -21.06
C LYS A 346 9.51 4.90 -21.23
N ASN A 347 10.77 4.98 -20.82
CA ASN A 347 11.77 3.94 -21.03
C ASN A 347 11.91 2.95 -19.86
N ALA A 348 11.24 3.19 -18.74
CA ALA A 348 11.25 2.28 -17.59
C ALA A 348 10.85 0.86 -18.00
N ARG A 349 11.56 -0.17 -17.55
CA ARG A 349 11.20 -1.56 -17.92
C ARG A 349 10.19 -2.11 -16.93
N MET A 350 9.14 -2.75 -17.43
CA MET A 350 8.24 -3.51 -16.57
C MET A 350 8.98 -4.75 -16.09
N LYS A 351 9.02 -4.97 -14.78
CA LYS A 351 9.68 -6.15 -14.20
C LYS A 351 8.79 -7.38 -14.31
N ILE A 352 9.41 -8.56 -14.26
CA ILE A 352 8.65 -9.80 -14.03
C ILE A 352 8.22 -9.79 -12.57
N VAL A 353 6.94 -9.99 -12.32
CA VAL A 353 6.41 -10.08 -10.95
C VAL A 353 6.04 -11.51 -10.66
N SER A 354 6.52 -12.04 -9.54
CA SER A 354 6.33 -13.43 -9.16
C SER A 354 5.72 -13.56 -7.78
N THR A 355 4.88 -14.58 -7.58
CA THR A 355 4.38 -14.98 -6.27
C THR A 355 4.33 -16.50 -6.16
N GLU A 356 4.60 -17.03 -4.97
CA GLU A 356 4.55 -18.46 -4.68
C GLU A 356 3.13 -18.87 -4.32
N VAL A 357 2.61 -19.90 -4.99
CA VAL A 357 1.27 -20.44 -4.76
C VAL A 357 1.36 -21.94 -4.60
N GLY A 358 1.13 -22.43 -3.38
CA GLY A 358 1.32 -23.85 -3.05
C GLY A 358 2.81 -24.24 -3.16
N SER A 359 3.13 -25.15 -4.08
CA SER A 359 4.51 -25.57 -4.36
C SER A 359 5.02 -25.11 -5.73
N GLY A 360 4.28 -24.23 -6.41
CA GLY A 360 4.66 -23.65 -7.69
C GLY A 360 4.70 -22.12 -7.63
N THR A 361 5.08 -21.51 -8.75
CA THR A 361 5.20 -20.05 -8.88
C THR A 361 4.23 -19.54 -9.94
N ILE A 362 3.60 -18.38 -9.66
CA ILE A 362 2.94 -17.57 -10.68
C ILE A 362 3.86 -16.41 -11.04
N GLU A 363 4.15 -16.24 -12.31
CA GLU A 363 4.88 -15.09 -12.85
C GLU A 363 3.98 -14.27 -13.78
N VAL A 364 4.17 -12.96 -13.79
CA VAL A 364 3.57 -12.03 -14.74
C VAL A 364 4.69 -11.27 -15.42
N GLU A 365 4.77 -11.40 -16.74
CA GLU A 365 5.76 -10.73 -17.59
C GLU A 365 5.05 -9.82 -18.60
N ASN A 366 5.58 -8.61 -18.78
CA ASN A 366 5.28 -7.80 -19.94
C ASN A 366 6.27 -8.18 -21.05
N GLY A 367 5.79 -8.87 -22.09
CA GLY A 367 6.66 -9.42 -23.13
C GLY A 367 5.89 -10.11 -24.25
N GLU A 368 6.64 -10.61 -25.23
CA GLU A 368 6.07 -11.38 -26.33
C GLU A 368 5.99 -12.86 -25.97
N ILE A 369 4.78 -13.44 -26.05
CA ILE A 369 4.58 -14.85 -25.71
C ILE A 369 5.32 -15.80 -26.66
N ALA A 370 5.53 -15.39 -27.92
CA ALA A 370 6.25 -16.18 -28.93
C ALA A 370 7.74 -16.38 -28.59
N GLN A 371 8.30 -15.55 -27.69
CA GLN A 371 9.70 -15.63 -27.29
C GLN A 371 9.91 -16.48 -26.02
N GLN A 372 8.83 -17.00 -25.43
CA GLN A 372 8.89 -17.72 -24.16
C GLN A 372 9.41 -19.15 -24.37
N LYS A 373 10.29 -19.57 -23.46
CA LYS A 373 10.82 -20.94 -23.41
C LYS A 373 10.16 -21.71 -22.27
N MET A 374 8.93 -22.15 -22.51
CA MET A 374 8.12 -22.91 -21.54
C MET A 374 7.69 -24.23 -22.18
N ASP A 375 7.40 -25.25 -21.37
CA ASP A 375 6.98 -26.56 -21.86
C ASP A 375 5.66 -26.48 -22.65
N VAL A 376 4.77 -25.57 -22.22
CA VAL A 376 3.48 -25.32 -22.87
C VAL A 376 3.26 -23.83 -23.06
N ILE A 377 2.79 -23.44 -24.25
CA ILE A 377 2.36 -22.07 -24.56
C ILE A 377 0.90 -22.11 -24.99
N THR A 378 0.07 -21.24 -24.40
CA THR A 378 -1.35 -21.15 -24.74
C THR A 378 -1.66 -19.90 -25.55
N VAL A 379 -2.53 -20.09 -26.55
CA VAL A 379 -2.89 -19.07 -27.54
C VAL A 379 -4.39 -19.02 -27.65
N SER A 380 -4.96 -17.82 -27.64
CA SER A 380 -6.37 -17.66 -28.01
C SER A 380 -6.53 -17.85 -29.51
N ALA A 381 -7.25 -18.91 -29.92
CA ALA A 381 -7.58 -19.17 -31.32
C ALA A 381 -8.45 -18.06 -31.96
N SER A 382 -9.08 -17.20 -31.15
CA SER A 382 -9.83 -16.03 -31.63
C SER A 382 -8.94 -14.82 -31.93
N SER A 383 -7.70 -14.79 -31.45
CA SER A 383 -6.76 -13.69 -31.72
C SER A 383 -5.97 -13.95 -33.00
N SER A 384 -6.39 -13.30 -34.10
CA SER A 384 -5.74 -13.46 -35.40
C SER A 384 -4.29 -12.97 -35.42
N ILE A 385 -3.95 -11.97 -34.60
CA ILE A 385 -2.60 -11.39 -34.52
C ILE A 385 -1.66 -12.32 -33.75
N LEU A 386 -2.06 -12.76 -32.55
CA LEU A 386 -1.23 -13.64 -31.71
C LEU A 386 -1.02 -15.01 -32.36
N THR A 387 -2.08 -15.55 -32.97
CA THR A 387 -2.02 -16.83 -33.70
C THR A 387 -1.06 -16.74 -34.88
N LYS A 388 -1.06 -15.64 -35.63
CA LYS A 388 -0.12 -15.41 -36.74
C LYS A 388 1.33 -15.31 -36.26
N ALA A 389 1.59 -14.55 -35.19
CA ALA A 389 2.93 -14.38 -34.64
C ALA A 389 3.54 -15.71 -34.16
N ILE A 390 2.74 -16.55 -33.50
CA ILE A 390 3.18 -17.84 -33.00
C ILE A 390 3.35 -18.85 -34.14
N ILE A 391 2.44 -18.88 -35.11
CA ILE A 391 2.60 -19.70 -36.32
C ILE A 391 3.87 -19.31 -37.08
N GLN A 392 4.15 -18.00 -37.21
CA GLN A 392 5.36 -17.51 -37.87
C GLN A 392 6.63 -17.89 -37.11
N ALA A 393 6.60 -17.85 -35.78
CA ALA A 393 7.74 -18.26 -34.95
C ALA A 393 7.93 -19.80 -34.92
N ALA A 394 6.85 -20.57 -34.97
CA ALA A 394 6.86 -22.03 -34.86
C ALA A 394 7.10 -22.76 -36.20
N GLY A 395 6.91 -22.08 -37.33
CA GLY A 395 7.14 -22.62 -38.67
C GLY A 395 5.91 -23.27 -39.32
N ASP A 396 6.05 -23.62 -40.60
CA ASP A 396 4.95 -24.08 -41.46
C ASP A 396 4.36 -25.45 -41.06
N GLU A 397 5.10 -26.29 -40.34
CA GLU A 397 4.62 -27.58 -39.82
C GLU A 397 3.51 -27.38 -38.77
N VAL A 398 3.73 -26.49 -37.80
CA VAL A 398 2.75 -26.17 -36.75
C VAL A 398 1.50 -25.51 -37.34
N LYS A 399 1.67 -24.68 -38.39
CA LYS A 399 0.56 -24.13 -39.17
C LYS A 399 -0.30 -25.22 -39.80
N THR A 400 0.35 -26.21 -40.40
CA THR A 400 -0.31 -27.30 -41.11
C THR A 400 -1.06 -28.18 -40.11
N ASP A 401 -0.44 -28.53 -38.99
CA ASP A 401 -1.09 -29.29 -37.91
C ASP A 401 -2.29 -28.56 -37.30
N TYR A 402 -2.16 -27.25 -37.03
CA TYR A 402 -3.28 -26.44 -36.55
C TYR A 402 -4.45 -26.42 -37.54
N LEU A 403 -4.17 -26.23 -38.84
CA LEU A 403 -5.20 -26.22 -39.89
C LEU A 403 -5.85 -27.60 -40.09
N MET A 404 -5.09 -28.69 -39.94
CA MET A 404 -5.63 -30.04 -40.00
C MET A 404 -6.49 -30.37 -38.78
N GLN A 405 -6.06 -29.96 -37.58
CA GLN A 405 -6.74 -30.24 -36.33
C GLN A 405 -7.99 -29.37 -36.11
N SER A 406 -7.98 -28.10 -36.55
CA SER A 406 -9.19 -27.25 -36.52
C SER A 406 -10.35 -27.83 -37.36
N LYS A 407 -10.04 -28.65 -38.37
CA LYS A 407 -11.01 -29.37 -39.21
C LYS A 407 -11.44 -30.72 -38.61
N ASN A 408 -10.60 -31.34 -37.79
CA ASN A 408 -10.85 -32.61 -37.12
C ASN A 408 -10.94 -32.37 -35.60
N GLN A 409 -12.15 -32.12 -35.08
CA GLN A 409 -12.44 -31.85 -33.65
C GLN A 409 -11.96 -32.94 -32.66
N ALA A 410 -11.31 -34.02 -33.11
CA ALA A 410 -11.17 -35.24 -32.34
C ALA A 410 -9.80 -35.49 -31.67
N LYS A 411 -8.72 -34.72 -31.93
CA LYS A 411 -7.38 -35.13 -31.43
C LYS A 411 -6.38 -34.07 -30.95
N SER A 412 -6.75 -32.81 -30.78
CA SER A 412 -5.89 -31.86 -30.04
C SER A 412 -6.72 -30.89 -29.21
N LEU A 413 -6.12 -30.35 -28.16
CA LEU A 413 -6.77 -29.61 -27.07
C LEU A 413 -7.29 -28.23 -27.52
N ILE A 414 -8.26 -28.19 -28.44
CA ILE A 414 -9.07 -27.01 -28.72
C ILE A 414 -10.19 -26.99 -27.69
N ILE A 415 -9.95 -26.32 -26.55
CA ILE A 415 -11.00 -26.13 -25.53
C ILE A 415 -11.91 -24.99 -26.00
N SER A 416 -13.05 -25.32 -26.60
CA SER A 416 -14.13 -24.35 -26.88
C SER A 416 -14.95 -24.13 -25.62
N THR A 417 -14.79 -22.98 -24.96
CA THR A 417 -15.63 -22.58 -23.81
C THR A 417 -16.49 -21.36 -24.13
N PRO A 418 -17.70 -21.25 -23.57
CA PRO A 418 -18.45 -19.99 -23.60
C PRO A 418 -17.62 -18.86 -22.98
N SER A 419 -17.69 -17.67 -23.57
CA SER A 419 -17.03 -16.44 -23.09
C SER A 419 -17.29 -16.23 -21.58
N GLY A 420 -16.25 -15.83 -20.82
CA GLY A 420 -16.41 -15.38 -19.42
C GLY A 420 -16.07 -16.36 -18.30
N ARG A 421 -15.26 -17.40 -18.52
CA ARG A 421 -14.78 -18.30 -17.43
C ARG A 421 -13.26 -18.58 -17.49
N LEU A 422 -12.39 -17.56 -17.52
CA LEU A 422 -10.93 -17.77 -17.52
C LEU A 422 -10.43 -18.70 -16.39
N PRO A 423 -10.92 -18.61 -15.14
CA PRO A 423 -10.41 -19.50 -14.09
C PRO A 423 -10.70 -20.98 -14.39
N TYR A 424 -11.80 -21.27 -15.10
CA TYR A 424 -12.13 -22.61 -15.57
C TYR A 424 -11.21 -23.06 -16.71
N ILE A 425 -10.86 -22.16 -17.63
CA ILE A 425 -9.90 -22.42 -18.71
C ILE A 425 -8.52 -22.74 -18.12
N ILE A 426 -8.00 -21.87 -17.23
CA ILE A 426 -6.72 -22.08 -16.56
C ILE A 426 -6.73 -23.41 -15.81
N SER A 427 -7.78 -23.70 -15.02
CA SER A 427 -7.88 -24.96 -14.27
C SER A 427 -7.82 -26.20 -15.18
N ASN A 428 -8.54 -26.19 -16.30
CA ASN A 428 -8.55 -27.33 -17.22
C ASN A 428 -7.22 -27.49 -17.95
N VAL A 429 -6.61 -26.40 -18.40
CA VAL A 429 -5.30 -26.46 -19.06
C VAL A 429 -4.24 -26.93 -18.07
N VAL A 430 -4.19 -26.39 -16.85
CA VAL A 430 -3.23 -26.82 -15.82
C VAL A 430 -3.41 -28.31 -15.47
N LYS A 431 -4.66 -28.80 -15.33
CA LYS A 431 -4.94 -30.23 -15.12
C LYS A 431 -4.45 -31.10 -16.28
N TYR A 432 -4.66 -30.66 -17.51
CA TYR A 432 -4.18 -31.36 -18.70
C TYR A 432 -2.65 -31.39 -18.72
N VAL A 433 -1.98 -30.25 -18.55
CA VAL A 433 -0.51 -30.14 -18.51
C VAL A 433 0.09 -31.03 -17.42
N ALA A 434 -0.54 -31.09 -16.24
CA ALA A 434 -0.12 -31.96 -15.15
C ALA A 434 -0.22 -33.46 -15.50
N GLN A 435 -1.21 -33.87 -16.32
CA GLN A 435 -1.33 -35.27 -16.78
C GLN A 435 -0.13 -35.71 -17.63
N TYR A 436 0.48 -34.78 -18.38
CA TYR A 436 1.64 -35.04 -19.23
C TYR A 436 2.99 -34.71 -18.56
N HIS A 437 2.99 -34.43 -17.25
CA HIS A 437 4.21 -34.21 -16.44
C HIS A 437 5.06 -32.99 -16.86
N PHE A 438 4.46 -32.02 -17.55
CA PHE A 438 5.12 -30.74 -17.86
C PHE A 438 5.24 -29.86 -16.62
N THR A 439 6.29 -29.04 -16.56
CA THR A 439 6.71 -28.29 -15.36
C THR A 439 6.49 -26.79 -15.47
N SER A 440 6.24 -26.28 -16.67
CA SER A 440 6.02 -24.86 -16.94
C SER A 440 4.97 -24.61 -18.02
N ILE A 441 4.15 -23.56 -17.85
CA ILE A 441 3.16 -23.15 -18.83
C ILE A 441 3.08 -21.63 -18.95
N ALA A 442 3.06 -21.11 -20.18
CA ALA A 442 2.79 -19.72 -20.50
C ALA A 442 1.33 -19.48 -20.95
N PHE A 443 0.67 -18.49 -20.35
CA PHE A 443 -0.61 -17.96 -20.77
C PHE A 443 -0.45 -16.61 -21.45
N SER A 444 -1.07 -16.44 -22.62
CA SER A 444 -1.29 -15.10 -23.18
C SER A 444 -2.42 -14.40 -22.42
N ALA A 445 -2.54 -13.09 -22.59
CA ALA A 445 -3.67 -12.30 -22.10
C ALA A 445 -5.00 -12.68 -22.79
N ILE A 446 -5.48 -13.91 -22.55
CA ILE A 446 -6.71 -14.45 -23.12
C ILE A 446 -7.90 -13.92 -22.31
N GLY A 447 -8.86 -13.25 -22.97
CA GLY A 447 -10.13 -12.82 -22.36
C GLY A 447 -10.02 -11.74 -21.28
N CYS A 448 -9.00 -10.88 -21.34
CA CYS A 448 -8.69 -9.85 -20.33
C CYS A 448 -9.70 -8.70 -20.19
N ASP A 449 -10.88 -8.83 -20.77
CA ASP A 449 -11.96 -7.86 -20.80
C ASP A 449 -12.95 -8.02 -19.63
N VAL A 450 -12.88 -9.10 -18.84
CA VAL A 450 -13.77 -9.32 -17.69
C VAL A 450 -13.10 -10.16 -16.60
N TYR A 451 -12.66 -9.56 -15.49
CA TYR A 451 -12.31 -10.32 -14.28
C TYR A 451 -12.95 -9.75 -13.01
N SER A 452 -13.93 -10.51 -12.51
CA SER A 452 -14.32 -10.58 -11.10
C SER A 452 -14.79 -12.00 -10.82
N SER A 453 -13.88 -12.91 -10.44
CA SER A 453 -14.27 -14.15 -9.76
C SER A 453 -13.06 -14.96 -9.30
N SER A 454 -12.89 -15.03 -7.98
CA SER A 454 -11.88 -15.84 -7.28
C SER A 454 -12.17 -17.33 -7.50
N THR A 455 -11.26 -18.03 -8.18
CA THR A 455 -11.22 -19.51 -8.14
C THR A 455 -9.85 -19.93 -7.65
N LYS A 456 -9.79 -20.63 -6.50
CA LYS A 456 -8.53 -21.11 -5.92
C LYS A 456 -8.05 -22.33 -6.72
N ILE A 457 -6.94 -22.18 -7.42
CA ILE A 457 -6.26 -23.26 -8.16
C ILE A 457 -5.05 -23.70 -7.31
N ILE A 458 -4.92 -25.01 -7.05
CA ILE A 458 -3.71 -25.57 -6.42
C ILE A 458 -2.63 -25.64 -7.49
N ILE A 459 -1.56 -24.86 -7.33
CA ILE A 459 -0.47 -24.76 -8.30
C ILE A 459 0.71 -25.61 -7.81
N ARG A 460 1.12 -26.57 -8.64
CA ARG A 460 2.32 -27.41 -8.46
C ARG A 460 3.34 -27.23 -9.59
N THR A 461 3.05 -26.33 -10.52
CA THR A 461 3.72 -26.12 -11.82
C THR A 461 3.98 -24.63 -11.95
N MET A 462 5.05 -24.21 -12.64
CA MET A 462 5.27 -22.79 -12.89
C MET A 462 4.26 -22.27 -13.92
N ILE A 463 3.49 -21.25 -13.56
CA ILE A 463 2.52 -20.59 -14.43
C ILE A 463 3.02 -19.19 -14.73
N LYS A 464 3.25 -18.89 -16.00
CA LYS A 464 3.68 -17.57 -16.45
C LYS A 464 2.60 -16.90 -17.29
N PHE A 465 2.12 -15.74 -16.89
CA PHE A 465 1.26 -14.90 -17.72
C PHE A 465 2.13 -13.92 -18.49
N VAL A 466 2.03 -13.94 -19.81
CA VAL A 466 2.77 -13.06 -20.71
C VAL A 466 1.80 -12.12 -21.39
N ILE A 467 1.89 -10.85 -20.99
CA ILE A 467 1.02 -9.78 -21.47
C ILE A 467 1.81 -8.96 -22.49
N SER A 468 1.22 -8.76 -23.66
CA SER A 468 1.87 -8.02 -24.75
C SER A 468 2.25 -6.60 -24.29
N PRO A 469 3.40 -6.05 -24.72
CA PRO A 469 3.77 -4.65 -24.46
C PRO A 469 2.72 -3.63 -24.90
N GLU A 470 1.89 -3.98 -25.89
CA GLU A 470 0.79 -3.15 -26.37
C GLU A 470 -0.39 -3.08 -25.38
N GLN A 471 -0.51 -4.04 -24.46
CA GLN A 471 -1.62 -4.20 -23.51
C GLN A 471 -1.22 -3.76 -22.09
N ILE A 472 -0.56 -2.61 -21.97
CA ILE A 472 0.01 -2.13 -20.71
C ILE A 472 -1.05 -1.89 -19.60
N GLU A 473 -2.25 -1.46 -19.96
CA GLU A 473 -3.38 -1.32 -19.02
C GLU A 473 -3.77 -2.66 -18.39
N THR A 474 -3.85 -3.70 -19.24
CA THR A 474 -4.11 -5.07 -18.81
C THR A 474 -3.03 -5.57 -17.88
N TYR A 475 -1.75 -5.30 -18.17
CA TYR A 475 -0.64 -5.68 -17.30
C TYR A 475 -0.79 -5.10 -15.90
N GLY A 476 -1.04 -3.79 -15.78
CA GLY A 476 -1.17 -3.14 -14.48
C GLY A 476 -2.34 -3.68 -13.65
N ALA A 477 -3.50 -3.85 -14.28
CA ALA A 477 -4.70 -4.41 -13.62
C ALA A 477 -4.49 -5.87 -13.20
N PHE A 478 -3.85 -6.67 -14.05
CA PHE A 478 -3.61 -8.09 -13.80
C PHE A 478 -2.58 -8.32 -12.69
N CYS A 479 -1.48 -7.56 -12.66
CA CYS A 479 -0.52 -7.59 -11.56
C CYS A 479 -1.20 -7.31 -10.22
N ARG A 480 -2.08 -6.30 -10.15
CA ARG A 480 -2.87 -6.03 -8.94
C ARG A 480 -3.65 -7.27 -8.53
N GLU A 481 -4.52 -7.76 -9.40
CA GLU A 481 -5.42 -8.88 -9.08
C GLU A 481 -4.68 -10.15 -8.65
N VAL A 482 -3.63 -10.55 -9.38
CA VAL A 482 -2.86 -11.77 -9.08
C VAL A 482 -2.14 -11.67 -7.73
N LEU A 483 -1.61 -10.50 -7.39
CA LEU A 483 -0.79 -10.31 -6.19
C LEU A 483 -1.65 -10.01 -4.96
N THR A 484 -2.68 -9.17 -5.07
CA THR A 484 -3.58 -8.83 -3.94
C THR A 484 -4.47 -10.01 -3.55
N THR A 485 -4.98 -10.78 -4.52
CA THR A 485 -5.86 -11.92 -4.25
C THR A 485 -5.16 -12.99 -3.39
N TYR A 486 -3.83 -13.15 -3.52
CA TYR A 486 -3.08 -14.12 -2.74
C TYR A 486 -2.56 -13.56 -1.40
N GLU A 487 -2.13 -12.30 -1.36
CA GLU A 487 -1.76 -11.62 -0.10
C GLU A 487 -2.95 -11.56 0.86
N GLU A 488 -4.15 -11.18 0.40
CA GLU A 488 -5.36 -11.16 1.24
C GLU A 488 -5.83 -12.58 1.61
N SER A 489 -5.72 -13.54 0.67
CA SER A 489 -6.08 -14.94 0.94
C SER A 489 -5.14 -15.61 1.94
N SER A 490 -3.85 -15.29 1.93
CA SER A 490 -2.84 -15.86 2.84
C SER A 490 -2.94 -15.26 4.25
N ILE A 491 -3.21 -13.96 4.36
CA ILE A 491 -3.49 -13.30 5.65
C ILE A 491 -4.81 -13.83 6.25
N ALA A 492 -5.87 -13.99 5.45
CA ALA A 492 -7.12 -14.60 5.91
C ALA A 492 -6.96 -16.09 6.27
N LEU A 493 -6.07 -16.84 5.59
CA LEU A 493 -5.80 -18.25 5.88
C LEU A 493 -5.08 -18.47 7.21
N ASN A 494 -4.14 -17.59 7.58
CA ASN A 494 -3.44 -17.67 8.87
C ASN A 494 -4.39 -17.47 10.05
N HIS A 495 -5.49 -16.72 9.88
CA HIS A 495 -6.54 -16.57 10.89
C HIS A 495 -7.52 -17.76 10.95
N LEU A 496 -7.49 -18.69 9.99
CA LEU A 496 -8.39 -19.86 9.92
C LEU A 496 -7.80 -21.13 10.55
N LEU A 497 -6.53 -21.15 10.90
CA LEU A 497 -5.93 -22.28 11.62
C LEU A 497 -6.44 -22.33 13.06
N PRO A 498 -6.71 -23.52 13.64
CA PRO A 498 -7.19 -23.61 15.00
C PRO A 498 -6.16 -23.03 15.97
N VAL A 499 -6.60 -22.15 16.87
CA VAL A 499 -5.73 -21.51 17.89
C VAL A 499 -5.02 -22.53 18.78
N THR A 500 -5.56 -23.74 18.88
CA THR A 500 -4.96 -24.84 19.63
C THR A 500 -3.74 -25.45 18.95
N TRP A 501 -3.51 -25.19 17.65
CA TRP A 501 -2.38 -25.72 16.91
C TRP A 501 -1.06 -25.08 17.35
N GLU A 502 0.01 -25.87 17.32
CA GLU A 502 1.34 -25.41 17.68
C GLU A 502 2.00 -24.79 16.44
N PRO A 503 2.79 -23.71 16.57
CA PRO A 503 3.48 -23.11 15.44
C PRO A 503 4.34 -24.15 14.68
N ASN A 504 4.26 -24.15 13.36
CA ASN A 504 5.07 -24.99 12.48
C ASN A 504 5.57 -24.19 11.26
N GLN A 505 6.76 -24.48 10.76
CA GLN A 505 7.35 -23.84 9.56
C GLN A 505 6.89 -24.54 8.26
N GLY A 506 5.59 -24.84 8.18
CA GLY A 506 5.01 -25.67 7.12
C GLY A 506 5.26 -27.18 7.31
N GLY A 507 4.30 -28.00 6.89
CA GLY A 507 4.39 -29.46 6.95
C GLY A 507 3.42 -30.13 7.93
N THR A 508 3.53 -31.46 8.05
CA THR A 508 2.66 -32.30 8.88
C THR A 508 3.27 -32.53 10.26
N LYS A 509 2.53 -32.27 11.33
CA LYS A 509 2.96 -32.52 12.71
C LYS A 509 1.95 -33.40 13.45
N ARG A 510 2.45 -34.38 14.21
CA ARG A 510 1.67 -35.16 15.18
C ARG A 510 1.94 -34.60 16.57
N CYS A 511 0.91 -34.08 17.22
CA CYS A 511 1.01 -33.55 18.58
C CYS A 511 0.33 -34.51 19.54
N GLN A 512 1.12 -35.23 20.34
CA GLN A 512 0.56 -36.06 21.40
C GLN A 512 -0.11 -35.18 22.45
N ILE A 513 -1.39 -35.44 22.70
CA ILE A 513 -2.21 -34.65 23.61
C ILE A 513 -1.97 -35.13 25.04
N CYS A 514 -1.69 -34.21 25.95
CA CYS A 514 -1.46 -34.54 27.36
C CYS A 514 -2.78 -34.97 28.03
N SER A 515 -2.74 -36.05 28.81
CA SER A 515 -3.92 -36.68 29.43
C SER A 515 -4.66 -35.79 30.44
N THR A 516 -4.03 -34.74 30.94
CA THR A 516 -4.63 -33.78 31.88
C THR A 516 -5.44 -32.68 31.21
N THR A 517 -5.28 -32.50 29.88
CA THR A 517 -5.93 -31.42 29.12
C THR A 517 -7.41 -31.70 28.88
N ASP A 518 -8.21 -30.64 28.74
CA ASP A 518 -9.64 -30.78 28.45
C ASP A 518 -9.90 -31.30 27.03
N GLU A 519 -8.98 -31.06 26.10
CA GLU A 519 -8.98 -31.65 24.76
C GLU A 519 -8.90 -33.18 24.84
N TYR A 520 -7.94 -33.72 25.61
CA TYR A 520 -7.80 -35.17 25.81
C TYR A 520 -9.06 -35.78 26.43
N LYS A 521 -9.59 -35.16 27.49
CA LYS A 521 -10.82 -35.62 28.16
C LYS A 521 -12.00 -35.63 27.19
N SER A 522 -12.16 -34.58 26.39
CA SER A 522 -13.26 -34.46 25.43
C SER A 522 -13.19 -35.54 24.34
N VAL A 523 -12.00 -35.79 23.80
CA VAL A 523 -11.79 -36.86 22.80
C VAL A 523 -12.01 -38.24 23.42
N THR A 524 -11.54 -38.45 24.65
CA THR A 524 -11.73 -39.72 25.38
C THR A 524 -13.20 -40.00 25.65
N VAL A 525 -13.97 -39.03 26.14
CA VAL A 525 -15.43 -39.20 26.37
C VAL A 525 -16.15 -39.61 25.10
N LEU A 526 -15.83 -38.97 23.97
CA LEU A 526 -16.42 -39.30 22.67
C LEU A 526 -16.06 -40.73 22.24
N PHE A 527 -14.79 -41.11 22.39
CA PHE A 527 -14.31 -42.46 22.04
C PHE A 527 -14.92 -43.53 22.96
N ASP A 528 -14.98 -43.30 24.26
CA ASP A 528 -15.54 -44.21 25.27
C ASP A 528 -17.01 -44.53 24.99
N GLN A 529 -17.79 -43.52 24.62
CA GLN A 529 -19.19 -43.69 24.24
C GLN A 529 -19.33 -44.62 23.02
N GLY A 530 -18.44 -44.50 22.04
CA GLY A 530 -18.45 -45.31 20.81
C GLY A 530 -17.80 -46.69 20.93
N MET A 531 -16.94 -46.91 21.93
CA MET A 531 -16.10 -48.09 22.08
C MET A 531 -16.30 -48.85 23.40
N LYS A 532 -17.35 -48.54 24.16
CA LYS A 532 -17.66 -49.19 25.45
C LYS A 532 -17.64 -50.72 25.31
N GLY A 533 -16.74 -51.38 26.06
CA GLY A 533 -16.58 -52.84 26.04
C GLY A 533 -15.77 -53.41 24.87
N HIS A 534 -15.22 -52.57 24.00
CA HIS A 534 -14.44 -52.98 22.82
C HIS A 534 -12.94 -52.66 22.91
N TYR A 535 -12.50 -52.07 24.01
CA TYR A 535 -11.09 -51.77 24.30
C TYR A 535 -10.83 -51.78 25.82
N ASN A 536 -9.57 -51.98 26.21
CA ASN A 536 -9.11 -52.02 27.59
C ASN A 536 -8.40 -50.73 28.01
N LYS A 537 -7.58 -50.15 27.12
CA LYS A 537 -6.84 -48.91 27.42
C LYS A 537 -6.52 -48.08 26.19
N ILE A 538 -6.58 -46.76 26.34
CA ILE A 538 -6.01 -45.81 25.38
C ILE A 538 -4.51 -45.68 25.68
N ILE A 539 -3.67 -45.84 24.66
CA ILE A 539 -2.20 -45.70 24.74
C ILE A 539 -1.81 -44.24 24.54
N LYS A 540 -2.33 -43.61 23.48
CA LYS A 540 -2.10 -42.20 23.17
C LYS A 540 -3.19 -41.64 22.25
N ILE A 541 -3.35 -40.32 22.31
CA ILE A 541 -4.16 -39.53 21.39
C ILE A 541 -3.23 -38.50 20.76
N GLU A 542 -3.18 -38.45 19.44
CA GLU A 542 -2.35 -37.52 18.69
C GLU A 542 -3.26 -36.60 17.86
N ARG A 543 -3.18 -35.28 18.11
CA ARG A 543 -3.78 -34.27 17.21
C ARG A 543 -2.93 -34.16 15.95
N ILE A 544 -3.58 -34.26 14.81
CA ILE A 544 -2.92 -34.13 13.51
C ILE A 544 -2.99 -32.67 13.06
N GLN A 545 -1.82 -32.08 12.85
CA GLN A 545 -1.68 -30.72 12.34
C GLN A 545 -1.07 -30.79 10.94
N ASN A 546 -1.94 -30.91 9.94
CA ASN A 546 -1.54 -30.85 8.54
C ASN A 546 -2.18 -29.61 7.92
N GLU A 547 -1.41 -28.52 7.88
CA GLU A 547 -1.88 -27.21 7.43
C GLU A 547 -2.43 -27.26 6.00
N HIS A 548 -1.69 -27.91 5.10
CA HIS A 548 -2.06 -28.03 3.69
C HIS A 548 -3.44 -28.69 3.50
N TRP A 549 -3.67 -29.84 4.14
CA TRP A 549 -4.94 -30.55 4.00
C TRP A 549 -6.08 -29.90 4.81
N PHE A 550 -5.78 -29.29 5.94
CA PHE A 550 -6.78 -28.55 6.71
C PHE A 550 -7.29 -27.33 5.94
N GLN A 551 -6.41 -26.61 5.25
CA GLN A 551 -6.81 -25.48 4.41
C GLN A 551 -7.74 -25.92 3.26
N GLN A 552 -7.43 -27.02 2.59
CA GLN A 552 -8.31 -27.58 1.56
C GLN A 552 -9.67 -27.99 2.12
N TYR A 553 -9.67 -28.63 3.29
CA TYR A 553 -10.87 -29.04 4.01
C TYR A 553 -11.76 -27.84 4.38
N ILE A 554 -11.19 -26.78 4.96
CA ILE A 554 -11.94 -25.59 5.40
C ILE A 554 -12.60 -24.89 4.21
N VAL A 555 -11.89 -24.76 3.09
CA VAL A 555 -12.47 -24.17 1.86
C VAL A 555 -13.66 -25.00 1.38
N HIS A 556 -13.55 -26.33 1.40
CA HIS A 556 -14.63 -27.21 0.98
C HIS A 556 -15.82 -27.18 1.95
N ARG A 557 -15.56 -27.11 3.26
CA ARG A 557 -16.58 -26.96 4.30
C ARG A 557 -17.39 -25.67 4.12
N ASP A 558 -16.70 -24.57 3.84
CA ASP A 558 -17.37 -23.27 3.66
C ASP A 558 -18.22 -23.25 2.37
N GLU A 559 -17.83 -23.99 1.32
CA GLU A 559 -18.67 -24.23 0.15
C GLU A 559 -19.95 -25.02 0.51
N PHE A 560 -19.82 -26.15 1.24
CA PHE A 560 -20.96 -26.95 1.71
C PHE A 560 -21.93 -26.08 2.53
N ARG A 561 -21.42 -25.30 3.49
CA ARG A 561 -22.24 -24.43 4.33
C ARG A 561 -23.00 -23.38 3.52
N LYS A 562 -22.37 -22.79 2.50
CA LYS A 562 -23.02 -21.80 1.62
C LYS A 562 -24.09 -22.45 0.74
N ARG A 563 -23.78 -23.59 0.11
CA ARG A 563 -24.69 -24.30 -0.80
C ARG A 563 -25.89 -24.90 -0.08
N LEU A 564 -25.64 -25.57 1.05
CA LEU A 564 -26.65 -26.32 1.80
C LEU A 564 -27.37 -25.48 2.87
N LYS A 565 -26.82 -24.31 3.22
CA LYS A 565 -27.32 -23.44 4.31
C LYS A 565 -27.46 -24.18 5.65
N ALA A 566 -26.65 -25.22 5.85
CA ALA A 566 -26.62 -26.06 7.04
C ALA A 566 -25.17 -26.52 7.31
N ASP A 567 -24.86 -26.82 8.58
CA ASP A 567 -23.58 -27.43 8.93
C ASP A 567 -23.72 -28.96 8.90
N THR A 568 -23.24 -29.56 7.81
CA THR A 568 -23.28 -31.01 7.59
C THR A 568 -21.97 -31.71 7.94
N GLU A 569 -21.06 -31.00 8.62
CA GLU A 569 -19.83 -31.57 9.16
C GLU A 569 -20.16 -32.51 10.33
N GLN A 570 -19.59 -33.72 10.32
CA GLN A 570 -19.64 -34.62 11.47
C GLN A 570 -18.26 -35.18 11.80
N ARG A 571 -18.04 -35.51 13.07
CA ARG A 571 -16.91 -36.32 13.50
C ARG A 571 -17.25 -37.79 13.34
N LEU A 572 -16.56 -38.47 12.43
CA LEU A 572 -16.73 -39.89 12.13
C LEU A 572 -15.43 -40.66 12.35
N TYR A 573 -15.53 -41.98 12.42
CA TYR A 573 -14.45 -42.89 12.76
C TYR A 573 -13.94 -43.65 11.54
N HIS A 574 -12.63 -43.84 11.45
CA HIS A 574 -11.98 -44.65 10.42
C HIS A 574 -10.88 -45.52 11.03
N GLY A 575 -11.11 -46.84 11.09
CA GLY A 575 -10.11 -47.80 11.58
C GLY A 575 -9.14 -48.18 10.47
N CYS A 576 -7.85 -48.24 10.79
CA CYS A 576 -6.81 -48.62 9.84
C CYS A 576 -5.66 -49.39 10.51
N PRO A 577 -4.87 -50.17 9.75
CA PRO A 577 -3.59 -50.68 10.25
C PRO A 577 -2.60 -49.53 10.48
N GLU A 578 -1.64 -49.73 11.39
CA GLU A 578 -0.58 -48.75 11.69
C GLU A 578 0.20 -48.35 10.43
N SER A 579 0.47 -49.30 9.53
CA SER A 579 1.18 -49.07 8.27
C SER A 579 0.49 -48.08 7.32
N ALA A 580 -0.83 -47.88 7.45
CA ALA A 580 -1.58 -46.92 6.64
C ALA A 580 -1.71 -45.53 7.32
N ALA A 581 -1.52 -45.44 8.64
CA ALA A 581 -1.76 -44.23 9.40
C ALA A 581 -0.87 -43.07 8.96
N ASP A 582 0.44 -43.32 8.77
CA ASP A 582 1.39 -42.29 8.31
C ASP A 582 1.06 -41.80 6.90
N SER A 583 0.56 -42.68 6.02
CA SER A 583 0.14 -42.27 4.67
C SER A 583 -1.09 -41.36 4.74
N ILE A 584 -2.09 -41.70 5.56
CA ILE A 584 -3.30 -40.88 5.72
C ILE A 584 -2.95 -39.51 6.32
N ILE A 585 -2.07 -39.47 7.32
CA ILE A 585 -1.63 -38.24 8.00
C ILE A 585 -0.93 -37.28 7.03
N ASN A 586 -0.09 -37.81 6.14
CA ASN A 586 0.70 -37.00 5.22
C ASN A 586 -0.02 -36.69 3.90
N LYS A 587 -0.83 -37.63 3.40
CA LYS A 587 -1.40 -37.59 2.03
C LYS A 587 -2.93 -37.48 1.99
N CYS A 588 -3.59 -37.30 3.14
CA CYS A 588 -5.04 -37.31 3.35
C CYS A 588 -5.73 -38.67 3.12
N PHE A 589 -7.05 -38.67 3.31
CA PHE A 589 -7.94 -39.77 2.96
C PHE A 589 -8.12 -39.87 1.44
N ASN A 590 -7.15 -40.50 0.77
CA ASN A 590 -7.12 -40.59 -0.69
C ASN A 590 -8.05 -41.72 -1.19
N ARG A 591 -9.06 -41.33 -1.98
CA ARG A 591 -10.07 -42.25 -2.53
C ARG A 591 -9.51 -43.33 -3.46
N SER A 592 -8.33 -43.12 -4.03
CA SER A 592 -7.67 -44.09 -4.93
C SER A 592 -7.23 -45.37 -4.22
N TYR A 593 -7.15 -45.33 -2.88
CA TYR A 593 -6.95 -46.52 -2.04
C TYR A 593 -8.28 -47.14 -1.55
N GLY A 594 -9.42 -46.63 -2.02
CA GLY A 594 -10.74 -47.20 -1.74
C GLY A 594 -10.85 -48.63 -2.29
N GLY A 595 -11.49 -49.52 -1.52
CA GLY A 595 -11.74 -50.91 -1.92
C GLY A 595 -10.91 -51.98 -1.21
N VAL A 596 -9.99 -51.61 -0.32
CA VAL A 596 -9.24 -52.58 0.51
C VAL A 596 -10.15 -53.29 1.52
N ASN A 597 -11.18 -52.59 2.05
CA ASN A 597 -12.01 -53.05 3.17
C ASN A 597 -13.53 -53.02 2.90
N GLY A 598 -13.95 -52.83 1.64
CA GLY A 598 -15.36 -52.80 1.25
C GLY A 598 -15.63 -51.84 0.10
N LEU A 599 -16.51 -52.27 -0.82
CA LEU A 599 -17.01 -51.47 -1.96
C LEU A 599 -18.53 -51.44 -1.99
N VAL A 600 -19.24 -51.89 -0.95
CA VAL A 600 -20.68 -52.15 -1.00
C VAL A 600 -21.49 -50.89 -1.30
N TYR A 601 -21.08 -49.74 -0.76
CA TYR A 601 -21.82 -48.47 -0.87
C TYR A 601 -21.10 -47.45 -1.77
N GLY A 602 -20.12 -47.91 -2.56
CA GLY A 602 -19.37 -47.09 -3.52
C GLY A 602 -17.85 -47.20 -3.42
N LYS A 603 -17.14 -46.69 -4.42
CA LYS A 603 -15.68 -46.69 -4.56
C LYS A 603 -15.08 -45.38 -4.05
N GLY A 604 -15.22 -45.15 -2.74
CA GLY A 604 -14.70 -43.97 -2.06
C GLY A 604 -14.04 -44.29 -0.73
N VAL A 605 -13.90 -43.29 0.14
CA VAL A 605 -13.38 -43.48 1.50
C VAL A 605 -14.53 -43.63 2.47
N TYR A 606 -14.48 -44.71 3.24
CA TYR A 606 -15.51 -45.11 4.19
C TYR A 606 -15.23 -44.53 5.58
N PHE A 607 -16.27 -43.96 6.17
CA PHE A 607 -16.31 -43.48 7.54
C PHE A 607 -17.55 -44.04 8.24
N SER A 608 -17.47 -44.18 9.56
CA SER A 608 -18.60 -44.67 10.35
C SER A 608 -18.93 -43.71 11.49
N SER A 609 -20.22 -43.51 11.79
CA SER A 609 -20.65 -42.81 13.00
C SER A 609 -20.53 -43.69 14.26
N LYS A 610 -20.31 -45.00 14.11
CA LYS A 610 -20.07 -45.95 15.18
C LYS A 610 -18.59 -46.37 15.23
N ALA A 611 -17.88 -45.99 16.29
CA ALA A 611 -16.49 -46.36 16.48
C ALA A 611 -16.28 -47.88 16.60
N SER A 612 -17.19 -48.59 17.27
CA SER A 612 -17.17 -50.06 17.39
C SER A 612 -17.22 -50.77 16.04
N TYR A 613 -17.88 -50.21 15.03
CA TYR A 613 -17.83 -50.71 13.65
C TYR A 613 -16.44 -50.51 13.04
N SER A 614 -15.89 -49.29 13.16
CA SER A 614 -14.53 -48.97 12.68
C SER A 614 -13.44 -49.81 13.35
N ASN A 615 -13.65 -50.28 14.59
CA ASN A 615 -12.73 -51.17 15.30
C ASN A 615 -12.47 -52.51 14.58
N GLY A 616 -13.42 -52.96 13.75
CA GLY A 616 -13.25 -54.15 12.91
C GLY A 616 -12.16 -53.99 11.85
N PHE A 617 -11.83 -52.75 11.47
CA PHE A 617 -10.82 -52.42 10.46
C PHE A 617 -9.50 -51.94 11.07
N ALA A 618 -9.48 -51.69 12.38
CA ALA A 618 -8.27 -51.36 13.13
C ALA A 618 -7.50 -52.64 13.47
N VAL A 619 -6.65 -53.08 12.54
CA VAL A 619 -5.84 -54.31 12.69
C VAL A 619 -4.78 -54.10 13.78
N PRO A 620 -4.68 -54.99 14.78
CA PRO A 620 -3.68 -54.85 15.85
C PRO A 620 -2.26 -55.11 15.32
N ASN A 621 -1.29 -54.31 15.77
CA ASN A 621 0.13 -54.53 15.51
C ASN A 621 0.72 -55.64 16.40
N GLU A 622 2.02 -55.89 16.30
CA GLU A 622 2.74 -56.90 17.11
C GLU A 622 2.60 -56.71 18.62
N ASN A 623 2.40 -55.47 19.07
CA ASN A 623 2.18 -55.12 20.48
C ASN A 623 0.71 -55.24 20.90
N GLY A 624 -0.20 -55.63 19.99
CA GLY A 624 -1.64 -55.64 20.20
C GLY A 624 -2.30 -54.27 20.12
N GLU A 625 -1.62 -53.26 19.57
CA GLU A 625 -2.12 -51.87 19.48
C GLU A 625 -2.89 -51.67 18.18
N LYS A 626 -4.03 -50.99 18.30
CA LYS A 626 -4.92 -50.65 17.19
C LYS A 626 -4.93 -49.14 16.96
N CYS A 627 -5.13 -48.74 15.71
CA CYS A 627 -5.20 -47.35 15.29
C CYS A 627 -6.58 -47.01 14.73
N MET A 628 -7.16 -45.90 15.20
CA MET A 628 -8.40 -45.35 14.66
C MET A 628 -8.31 -43.83 14.56
N PHE A 629 -8.73 -43.29 13.42
CA PHE A 629 -8.90 -41.85 13.24
C PHE A 629 -10.28 -41.40 13.71
N ILE A 630 -10.31 -40.23 14.35
CA ILE A 630 -11.49 -39.37 14.39
C ILE A 630 -11.27 -38.30 13.31
N ALA A 631 -12.12 -38.32 12.29
CA ALA A 631 -12.05 -37.41 11.16
C ALA A 631 -13.23 -36.44 11.18
N ARG A 632 -13.00 -35.18 10.77
CA ARG A 632 -14.08 -34.27 10.40
C ARG A 632 -14.48 -34.57 8.96
N VAL A 633 -15.74 -34.87 8.72
CA VAL A 633 -16.25 -35.34 7.43
C VAL A 633 -17.43 -34.48 6.98
N LEU A 634 -17.37 -33.98 5.75
CA LEU A 634 -18.44 -33.22 5.13
C LEU A 634 -19.44 -34.18 4.49
N ILE A 635 -20.53 -34.48 5.22
CA ILE A 635 -21.52 -35.47 4.76
C ILE A 635 -22.38 -34.92 3.62
N GLY A 636 -22.77 -33.64 3.71
CA GLY A 636 -23.66 -33.01 2.74
C GLY A 636 -24.99 -33.75 2.57
N LEU A 637 -25.47 -33.81 1.34
CA LEU A 637 -26.64 -34.62 0.98
C LEU A 637 -26.21 -36.07 0.71
N SER A 638 -26.82 -37.03 1.41
CA SER A 638 -26.50 -38.46 1.25
C SER A 638 -27.54 -39.22 0.44
N ALA A 639 -27.09 -40.12 -0.42
CA ALA A 639 -27.92 -41.09 -1.15
C ALA A 639 -27.62 -42.53 -0.69
N GLU A 640 -28.53 -43.45 -0.96
CA GLU A 640 -28.26 -44.88 -0.79
C GLU A 640 -27.10 -45.31 -1.72
N GLY A 641 -26.12 -46.03 -1.17
CA GLY A 641 -24.92 -46.42 -1.91
C GLY A 641 -25.07 -47.72 -2.69
N ASP A 642 -24.37 -47.81 -3.82
CA ASP A 642 -24.20 -49.03 -4.60
C ASP A 642 -22.73 -49.26 -4.96
N SER A 643 -22.36 -50.52 -5.14
CA SER A 643 -20.98 -50.94 -5.37
C SER A 643 -20.36 -50.50 -6.69
N SER A 644 -21.17 -50.15 -7.68
CA SER A 644 -20.71 -49.63 -8.96
C SER A 644 -20.31 -48.15 -8.92
N MET A 645 -20.74 -47.41 -7.89
CA MET A 645 -20.60 -45.95 -7.84
C MET A 645 -19.16 -45.51 -7.64
N ILE A 646 -18.60 -44.74 -8.57
CA ILE A 646 -17.27 -44.09 -8.47
C ILE A 646 -17.35 -42.61 -8.10
N THR A 647 -18.57 -42.06 -8.10
CA THR A 647 -18.95 -40.70 -7.70
C THR A 647 -20.36 -40.78 -7.09
N PRO A 648 -20.79 -39.84 -6.23
CA PRO A 648 -22.14 -39.84 -5.71
C PRO A 648 -23.17 -39.57 -6.83
N PRO A 649 -24.45 -39.97 -6.67
CA PRO A 649 -25.50 -39.63 -7.62
C PRO A 649 -25.65 -38.11 -7.82
N PRO A 650 -26.17 -37.64 -8.97
CA PRO A 650 -26.36 -36.22 -9.21
C PRO A 650 -27.16 -35.54 -8.09
N GLY A 651 -26.60 -34.47 -7.53
CA GLY A 651 -27.22 -33.70 -6.44
C GLY A 651 -26.86 -34.19 -5.03
N TYR A 652 -26.06 -35.25 -4.89
CA TYR A 652 -25.60 -35.79 -3.62
C TYR A 652 -24.09 -35.65 -3.45
N ASP A 653 -23.64 -35.61 -2.19
CA ASP A 653 -22.26 -35.38 -1.77
C ASP A 653 -21.61 -36.65 -1.20
N THR A 654 -22.41 -37.52 -0.59
CA THR A 654 -21.98 -38.82 -0.04
C THR A 654 -22.96 -39.93 -0.41
N THR A 655 -22.49 -41.17 -0.29
CA THR A 655 -23.38 -42.34 -0.24
C THR A 655 -23.36 -42.96 1.15
N THR A 656 -24.43 -43.65 1.52
CA THR A 656 -24.63 -44.21 2.85
C THR A 656 -25.30 -45.58 2.81
N ASP A 657 -25.15 -46.36 3.88
CA ASP A 657 -25.96 -47.54 4.17
C ASP A 657 -27.33 -47.20 4.78
N GLY A 658 -27.66 -45.90 4.89
CA GLY A 658 -28.86 -45.40 5.53
C GLY A 658 -28.81 -45.41 7.05
N SER A 659 -27.67 -45.77 7.66
CA SER A 659 -27.58 -45.88 9.12
C SER A 659 -26.29 -45.28 9.71
N HIS A 660 -25.13 -45.88 9.50
CA HIS A 660 -23.90 -45.51 10.19
C HIS A 660 -22.67 -45.42 9.30
N ILE A 661 -22.78 -45.74 8.01
CA ILE A 661 -21.67 -45.69 7.06
C ILE A 661 -21.86 -44.50 6.12
N PHE A 662 -20.78 -43.76 5.87
CA PHE A 662 -20.73 -42.67 4.92
C PHE A 662 -19.51 -42.82 4.02
N VAL A 663 -19.72 -42.75 2.70
CA VAL A 663 -18.67 -42.85 1.69
C VAL A 663 -18.49 -41.50 1.02
N THR A 664 -17.25 -41.00 1.08
CA THR A 664 -16.84 -39.74 0.46
C THR A 664 -16.08 -39.98 -0.84
N TYR A 665 -16.19 -39.03 -1.77
CA TYR A 665 -15.64 -39.17 -3.13
C TYR A 665 -14.65 -38.06 -3.49
N HIS A 666 -14.34 -37.15 -2.56
CA HIS A 666 -13.42 -36.06 -2.76
C HIS A 666 -12.37 -36.02 -1.64
N ASP A 667 -11.10 -35.88 -1.99
CA ASP A 667 -9.96 -35.98 -1.06
C ASP A 667 -9.98 -34.89 0.04
N ALA A 668 -10.56 -33.72 -0.26
CA ALA A 668 -10.75 -32.63 0.71
C ALA A 668 -12.07 -32.72 1.51
N GLN A 669 -12.86 -33.79 1.36
CA GLN A 669 -14.15 -33.95 2.04
C GLN A 669 -14.01 -34.48 3.47
N ALA A 670 -12.82 -34.95 3.84
CA ALA A 670 -12.51 -35.40 5.19
C ALA A 670 -11.13 -34.93 5.64
N PHE A 671 -11.02 -34.54 6.91
CA PHE A 671 -9.75 -34.18 7.56
C PHE A 671 -9.51 -35.06 8.77
N ALA A 672 -8.34 -35.70 8.84
CA ALA A 672 -7.93 -36.50 10.00
C ALA A 672 -7.63 -35.54 11.16
N GLU A 673 -8.47 -35.51 12.18
CA GLU A 673 -8.33 -34.57 13.30
C GLU A 673 -7.48 -35.18 14.42
N TYR A 674 -7.79 -36.43 14.79
CA TYR A 674 -7.07 -37.17 15.82
C TYR A 674 -6.76 -38.59 15.35
N LEU A 675 -5.59 -39.10 15.74
CA LEU A 675 -5.26 -40.53 15.72
C LEU A 675 -5.28 -41.05 17.16
N ILE A 676 -6.06 -42.10 17.42
CA ILE A 676 -6.12 -42.79 18.70
C ILE A 676 -5.43 -44.14 18.56
N THR A 677 -4.45 -44.39 19.43
CA THR A 677 -3.83 -45.71 19.61
C THR A 677 -4.37 -46.34 20.88
N TYR A 678 -4.91 -47.56 20.81
CA TYR A 678 -5.56 -48.24 21.92
C TYR A 678 -5.31 -49.76 21.89
N LYS A 679 -5.61 -50.45 22.99
CA LYS A 679 -5.58 -51.92 23.11
C LYS A 679 -6.91 -52.45 23.61
#